data_AF-A0A7C7FYQ2-F1
#
_entry.id   AF-A0A7C7FYQ2-F1
#
_cell.length_a   1.000
_cell.length_b   1.000
_cell.length_c   1.000
_cell.angle_alpha   90.00
_cell.angle_beta   90.00
_cell.angle_gamma   90.00
#
_symmetry.space_group_name_H-M   'P 1'
#
loop_
_entity.id
_entity.type
_entity.pdbx_description
1 polymer ?
#
loop_
_entity_poly.entity_id
_entity_poly.type
_entity_poly.pdbx_seq_one_letter_code
_entity_poly.pdbx_strand_id
1 'polypeptide(L)'
;MTTNKRLCVLQVAPDAPDKEHVTLFNNTENSDFYFVTHDAPHAAALKYCPDTTWVDTRNILASEVPKNYDYYAFIDYDYILRPQGKKDVLAQILEDLDAFEPAVLTYYPGNGLVTPFATDTDYYNRFDHSVIPFTHCGLKIVHHSLMNWFFPMITRFGGGVDACHMFNIQEIPFIKNVVCSHKMIYDNGVTDLEAPHNADGGYSKYTMDEMWKWLRPAFKKIGVVNAYATNDSQLEDSLFLKKVFVDIFKNRAVPPTKSSNDINYYDEEKLEKVFLLAHERFNNNHLEVGIKLSQTSCATSAEVQRSTLVSVSYRDLLTKKDPWPAITAKINNAIPPNAKKYTMNECVEAYQILKDNSSLFINTKNLDPELEELLAGKRVAFVGPAPYLMNSGHGPEIDSYDIVVRIQGPIFDVIDYGAKTDIVQSCLNKNYGPPLGQYLSALLVAQRPRFIMCNDTVSHQNPDGSWIDITTEYDRYLKQYGVPLTHLKNRDETWDRWQLYWEIYAKKHIEPFGAGNYTVNTANFNSGYGAINVLLRYPIEELHITGIDFYNMGIPQTQEQKYNPAYVQNFGKEGTPYGPDRILHDQLGQINHFKNTVLPNRDNIKLDKYLMNKLNSDLLEHRLEKYKKLPKFQHTTR
;
A
#
# COMPACT_ATOMS: atom_id res chain seq x y z
N MET A 1 25.90 18.35 -35.55
CA MET A 1 25.05 17.39 -34.81
C MET A 1 26.01 16.59 -33.95
N THR A 2 26.02 16.80 -32.64
CA THR A 2 26.75 15.91 -31.73
C THR A 2 26.11 14.54 -31.85
N THR A 3 26.87 13.56 -32.32
CA THR A 3 26.45 12.15 -32.37
C THR A 3 26.06 11.71 -30.97
N ASN A 4 24.85 11.16 -30.80
CA ASN A 4 24.44 10.56 -29.53
C ASN A 4 25.46 9.48 -29.16
N LYS A 5 25.89 9.46 -27.89
CA LYS A 5 26.70 8.34 -27.41
C LYS A 5 25.82 7.11 -27.30
N ARG A 6 26.45 5.95 -27.49
CA ARG A 6 25.74 4.67 -27.54
C ARG A 6 25.13 4.28 -26.20
N LEU A 7 25.86 4.53 -25.10
CA LEU A 7 25.55 3.96 -23.78
C LEU A 7 25.60 5.01 -22.66
N CYS A 8 24.57 5.08 -21.85
CA CYS A 8 24.57 5.83 -20.59
C CYS A 8 24.52 4.87 -19.41
N VAL A 9 25.55 4.84 -18.58
CA VAL A 9 25.61 3.99 -17.39
C VAL A 9 25.09 4.77 -16.18
N LEU A 10 24.21 4.12 -15.43
CA LEU A 10 23.41 4.70 -14.37
C LEU A 10 23.54 3.88 -13.10
N GLN A 11 23.89 4.54 -12.01
CA GLN A 11 24.06 3.91 -10.71
C GLN A 11 23.29 4.63 -9.60
N VAL A 12 22.65 3.86 -8.73
CA VAL A 12 22.19 4.32 -7.42
C VAL A 12 23.28 3.95 -6.42
N ALA A 13 23.75 4.92 -5.66
CA ALA A 13 24.82 4.73 -4.67
C ALA A 13 24.39 5.25 -3.29
N PRO A 14 24.96 4.72 -2.19
CA PRO A 14 24.73 5.28 -0.86
C PRO A 14 25.32 6.69 -0.74
N ASP A 15 26.64 6.80 -0.81
CA ASP A 15 27.38 8.06 -0.65
C ASP A 15 28.17 8.47 -1.90
N ALA A 16 28.73 7.50 -2.62
CA ALA A 16 29.61 7.72 -3.78
C ALA A 16 29.51 6.51 -4.73
N PRO A 17 29.71 6.72 -6.04
CA PRO A 17 29.62 5.64 -7.00
C PRO A 17 30.79 4.68 -6.87
N ASP A 18 30.63 3.48 -7.42
CA ASP A 18 31.71 2.52 -7.52
C ASP A 18 32.85 3.05 -8.42
N LYS A 19 34.09 2.92 -7.93
CA LYS A 19 35.27 3.49 -8.60
C LYS A 19 35.64 2.75 -9.88
N GLU A 20 35.41 1.44 -9.91
CA GLU A 20 35.69 0.63 -11.09
C GLU A 20 34.70 0.97 -12.20
N HIS A 21 33.40 1.08 -11.87
CA HIS A 21 32.38 1.53 -12.82
C HIS A 21 32.66 2.93 -13.37
N VAL A 22 33.06 3.89 -12.52
CA VAL A 22 33.45 5.23 -12.98
C VAL A 22 34.64 5.14 -13.95
N THR A 23 35.64 4.32 -13.64
CA THR A 23 36.83 4.14 -14.49
C THR A 23 36.48 3.52 -15.84
N LEU A 24 35.56 2.56 -15.87
CA LEU A 24 35.15 1.85 -17.08
C LEU A 24 34.28 2.70 -18.01
N PHE A 25 33.42 3.58 -17.47
CA PHE A 25 32.31 4.15 -18.25
C PHE A 25 32.31 5.68 -18.34
N ASN A 26 32.94 6.39 -17.41
CA ASN A 26 32.80 7.85 -17.33
C ASN A 26 33.52 8.57 -18.47
N ASN A 27 32.79 9.44 -19.19
CA ASN A 27 33.32 10.32 -20.24
C ASN A 27 34.16 9.62 -21.33
N THR A 28 33.77 8.42 -21.73
CA THR A 28 34.42 7.71 -22.85
C THR A 28 33.85 8.19 -24.19
N GLU A 29 34.43 7.75 -25.32
CA GLU A 29 33.92 8.08 -26.66
C GLU A 29 32.46 7.62 -26.85
N ASN A 30 32.12 6.43 -26.35
CA ASN A 30 30.82 5.77 -26.58
C ASN A 30 29.93 5.72 -25.35
N SER A 31 30.40 6.18 -24.19
CA SER A 31 29.64 6.12 -22.95
C SER A 31 29.83 7.31 -22.01
N ASP A 32 28.79 7.60 -21.24
CA ASP A 32 28.81 8.48 -20.06
C ASP A 32 28.32 7.74 -18.82
N PHE A 33 28.67 8.26 -17.64
CA PHE A 33 28.30 7.71 -16.36
C PHE A 33 27.60 8.77 -15.49
N TYR A 34 26.43 8.43 -14.95
CA TYR A 34 25.70 9.28 -14.01
C TYR A 34 25.22 8.47 -12.81
N PHE A 35 25.06 9.16 -11.68
CA PHE A 35 24.59 8.53 -10.46
C PHE A 35 23.79 9.51 -9.59
N VAL A 36 23.05 8.94 -8.65
CA VAL A 36 22.37 9.63 -7.55
C VAL A 36 22.80 9.00 -6.23
N THR A 37 22.58 9.72 -5.12
CA THR A 37 22.95 9.28 -3.76
C THR A 37 21.73 9.26 -2.84
N HIS A 38 21.73 8.42 -1.80
CA HIS A 38 20.62 8.36 -0.83
C HIS A 38 21.03 8.49 0.64
N ASP A 39 22.25 8.12 1.02
CA ASP A 39 22.71 8.17 2.42
C ASP A 39 23.40 9.51 2.72
N ALA A 40 24.30 9.97 1.83
CA ALA A 40 24.96 11.28 1.95
C ALA A 40 24.98 12.05 0.62
N PRO A 41 24.97 13.40 0.67
CA PRO A 41 25.08 14.22 -0.53
C PRO A 41 26.48 14.13 -1.16
N HIS A 42 26.54 14.11 -2.49
CA HIS A 42 27.79 14.10 -3.25
C HIS A 42 27.79 15.15 -4.37
N ALA A 43 28.86 15.94 -4.49
CA ALA A 43 28.92 17.09 -5.40
C ALA A 43 28.74 16.75 -6.89
N ALA A 44 29.18 15.56 -7.30
CA ALA A 44 29.04 15.07 -8.69
C ALA A 44 27.75 14.26 -8.93
N ALA A 45 26.95 13.99 -7.90
CA ALA A 45 25.68 13.27 -8.09
C ALA A 45 24.68 14.18 -8.81
N LEU A 46 23.82 13.60 -9.65
CA LEU A 46 22.70 14.33 -10.25
C LEU A 46 21.73 14.85 -9.18
N LYS A 47 21.57 14.08 -8.08
CA LYS A 47 20.68 14.40 -6.97
C LYS A 47 21.05 13.64 -5.70
N TYR A 48 20.78 14.26 -4.56
CA TYR A 48 20.71 13.60 -3.26
C TYR A 48 19.26 13.31 -2.92
N CYS A 49 18.97 12.06 -2.59
CA CYS A 49 17.64 11.49 -2.41
C CYS A 49 17.53 10.89 -1.00
N PRO A 50 17.44 11.71 0.06
CA PRO A 50 17.23 11.18 1.40
C PRO A 50 15.84 10.54 1.52
N ASP A 51 15.72 9.54 2.40
CA ASP A 51 14.45 8.90 2.76
C ASP A 51 13.69 8.24 1.59
N THR A 52 14.40 7.85 0.54
CA THR A 52 13.83 7.14 -0.62
C THR A 52 14.16 5.65 -0.59
N THR A 53 13.24 4.82 -1.09
CA THR A 53 13.54 3.41 -1.36
C THR A 53 14.54 3.26 -2.52
N TRP A 54 15.11 2.07 -2.71
CA TRP A 54 15.96 1.78 -3.87
C TRP A 54 15.25 2.11 -5.20
N VAL A 55 13.98 1.71 -5.36
CA VAL A 55 13.18 2.03 -6.55
C VAL A 55 12.86 3.52 -6.68
N ASP A 56 12.49 4.20 -5.59
CA ASP A 56 12.24 5.65 -5.62
C ASP A 56 13.48 6.37 -6.16
N THR A 57 14.65 6.00 -5.65
CA THR A 57 15.95 6.57 -6.05
C THR A 57 16.27 6.26 -7.52
N ARG A 58 16.00 5.03 -7.98
CA ARG A 58 16.20 4.63 -9.38
C ARG A 58 15.24 5.34 -10.34
N ASN A 59 14.01 5.58 -9.92
CA ASN A 59 13.03 6.37 -10.67
C ASN A 59 13.47 7.84 -10.82
N ILE A 60 14.01 8.42 -9.75
CA ILE A 60 14.60 9.75 -9.79
C ILE A 60 15.78 9.76 -10.77
N LEU A 61 16.71 8.81 -10.67
CA LEU A 61 17.84 8.69 -11.62
C LEU A 61 17.37 8.60 -13.09
N ALA A 62 16.37 7.75 -13.35
CA ALA A 62 15.76 7.61 -14.67
C ALA A 62 15.06 8.89 -15.15
N SER A 63 14.62 9.77 -14.24
CA SER A 63 14.10 11.09 -14.55
C SER A 63 15.20 12.09 -14.88
N GLU A 64 16.21 12.23 -14.01
CA GLU A 64 17.24 13.29 -14.06
C GLU A 64 18.28 13.09 -15.16
N VAL A 65 18.52 11.85 -15.62
CA VAL A 65 19.54 11.56 -16.65
C VAL A 65 19.24 12.26 -17.99
N PRO A 66 20.25 12.79 -18.73
CA PRO A 66 20.05 13.29 -20.10
C PRO A 66 19.48 12.22 -21.05
N LYS A 67 18.64 12.63 -22.01
CA LYS A 67 17.84 11.71 -22.85
C LYS A 67 18.41 11.45 -24.25
N ASN A 68 19.69 11.72 -24.46
CA ASN A 68 20.37 11.71 -25.77
C ASN A 68 21.30 10.50 -25.97
N TYR A 69 20.89 9.34 -25.47
CA TYR A 69 21.61 8.06 -25.60
C TYR A 69 20.70 6.99 -26.18
N ASP A 70 21.28 6.03 -26.90
CA ASP A 70 20.53 4.91 -27.47
C ASP A 70 20.15 3.88 -26.39
N TYR A 71 21.01 3.68 -25.39
CA TYR A 71 20.82 2.72 -24.31
C TYR A 71 21.14 3.31 -22.93
N TYR A 72 20.39 2.86 -21.92
CA TYR A 72 20.59 3.20 -20.51
C TYR A 72 20.86 1.93 -19.71
N ALA A 73 22.08 1.78 -19.21
CA ALA A 73 22.51 0.68 -18.37
C ALA A 73 22.34 1.02 -16.90
N PHE A 74 21.37 0.41 -16.24
CA PHE A 74 21.23 0.49 -14.80
C PHE A 74 22.03 -0.62 -14.14
N ILE A 75 23.01 -0.23 -13.31
CA ILE A 75 23.94 -1.13 -12.63
C ILE A 75 23.92 -0.82 -11.14
N ASP A 76 23.72 -1.82 -10.30
CA ASP A 76 23.86 -1.68 -8.84
C ASP A 76 25.33 -1.45 -8.47
N TYR A 77 25.58 -0.78 -7.35
CA TYR A 77 26.93 -0.33 -7.00
C TYR A 77 27.87 -1.41 -6.48
N ASP A 78 27.31 -2.54 -6.09
CA ASP A 78 27.97 -3.72 -5.55
C ASP A 78 28.20 -4.82 -6.61
N TYR A 79 27.94 -4.54 -7.89
CA TYR A 79 28.04 -5.53 -8.97
C TYR A 79 29.43 -5.54 -9.59
N ILE A 80 29.93 -6.75 -9.88
CA ILE A 80 31.24 -6.96 -10.51
C ILE A 80 31.04 -7.56 -11.89
N LEU A 81 31.65 -6.97 -12.91
CA LEU A 81 31.52 -7.40 -14.31
C LEU A 81 32.76 -8.19 -14.74
N ARG A 82 32.57 -9.45 -15.16
CA ARG A 82 33.65 -10.37 -15.55
C ARG A 82 33.51 -10.81 -17.01
N PRO A 83 34.21 -10.14 -17.94
CA PRO A 83 34.32 -10.60 -19.31
C PRO A 83 34.90 -12.02 -19.36
N GLN A 84 34.36 -12.86 -20.24
CA GLN A 84 34.79 -14.25 -20.44
C GLN A 84 35.71 -14.40 -21.66
N GLY A 85 35.87 -13.31 -22.43
CA GLY A 85 36.72 -13.23 -23.61
C GLY A 85 37.91 -12.27 -23.42
N LYS A 86 38.47 -11.81 -24.55
CA LYS A 86 39.61 -10.87 -24.58
C LYS A 86 39.21 -9.40 -24.53
N LYS A 87 37.92 -9.09 -24.73
CA LYS A 87 37.42 -7.72 -24.69
C LYS A 87 37.30 -7.26 -23.25
N ASP A 88 37.53 -5.97 -23.02
CA ASP A 88 37.14 -5.33 -21.77
C ASP A 88 35.60 -5.22 -21.68
N VAL A 89 35.12 -4.78 -20.52
CA VAL A 89 33.69 -4.69 -20.20
C VAL A 89 32.93 -3.81 -21.18
N LEU A 90 33.41 -2.58 -21.43
CA LEU A 90 32.71 -1.63 -22.29
C LEU A 90 32.70 -2.12 -23.75
N ALA A 91 33.83 -2.61 -24.26
CA ALA A 91 33.93 -3.15 -25.60
C ALA A 91 33.04 -4.38 -25.80
N GLN A 92 32.89 -5.24 -24.78
CA GLN A 92 31.96 -6.37 -24.84
C GLN A 92 30.50 -5.91 -24.87
N ILE A 93 30.13 -4.89 -24.08
CA ILE A 93 28.78 -4.31 -24.10
C ILE A 93 28.45 -3.73 -25.47
N LEU A 94 29.34 -2.92 -26.04
CA LEU A 94 29.12 -2.28 -27.34
C LEU A 94 28.98 -3.33 -28.45
N GLU A 95 29.81 -4.39 -28.44
CA GLU A 95 29.66 -5.49 -29.40
C GLU A 95 28.29 -6.16 -29.29
N ASP A 96 27.82 -6.46 -28.08
CA ASP A 96 26.54 -7.14 -27.90
C ASP A 96 25.35 -6.24 -28.28
N LEU A 97 25.45 -4.93 -28.05
CA LEU A 97 24.46 -3.95 -28.52
C LEU A 97 24.40 -3.91 -30.05
N ASP A 98 25.54 -3.80 -30.73
CA ASP A 98 25.58 -3.72 -32.20
C ASP A 98 25.23 -5.05 -32.88
N ALA A 99 25.49 -6.17 -32.19
CA ALA A 99 25.12 -7.49 -32.67
C ALA A 99 23.59 -7.66 -32.72
N PHE A 100 22.84 -7.17 -31.73
CA PHE A 100 21.43 -7.50 -31.56
C PHE A 100 20.45 -6.33 -31.64
N GLU A 101 20.88 -5.09 -31.40
CA GLU A 101 20.00 -3.95 -31.14
C GLU A 101 18.88 -4.29 -30.15
N PRO A 102 19.18 -4.81 -28.95
CA PRO A 102 18.21 -5.49 -28.10
C PRO A 102 17.18 -4.53 -27.48
N ALA A 103 16.01 -5.03 -27.11
CA ALA A 103 15.06 -4.26 -26.29
C ALA A 103 15.63 -4.07 -24.87
N VAL A 104 16.18 -5.16 -24.34
CA VAL A 104 16.89 -5.21 -23.07
C VAL A 104 18.10 -6.14 -23.23
N LEU A 105 19.27 -5.68 -22.80
CA LEU A 105 20.48 -6.49 -22.68
C LEU A 105 20.79 -6.73 -21.21
N THR A 106 21.18 -7.95 -20.91
CA THR A 106 21.68 -8.39 -19.60
C THR A 106 22.74 -9.46 -19.83
N TYR A 107 23.33 -9.96 -18.75
CA TYR A 107 24.45 -10.89 -18.79
C TYR A 107 24.15 -12.12 -17.96
N TYR A 108 25.00 -13.14 -18.05
CA TYR A 108 24.76 -14.35 -17.29
C TYR A 108 24.98 -14.09 -15.78
N PRO A 109 24.04 -14.47 -14.90
CA PRO A 109 24.20 -14.26 -13.47
C PRO A 109 25.29 -15.19 -12.91
N GLY A 110 26.22 -14.64 -12.14
CA GLY A 110 27.32 -15.36 -11.51
C GLY A 110 27.16 -15.50 -10.00
N ASN A 111 28.28 -15.33 -9.29
CA ASN A 111 28.39 -15.50 -7.84
C ASN A 111 27.46 -14.54 -7.09
N GLY A 112 26.91 -14.98 -5.95
CA GLY A 112 26.03 -14.16 -5.10
C GLY A 112 24.60 -14.01 -5.61
N LEU A 113 24.23 -14.65 -6.74
CA LEU A 113 22.89 -14.56 -7.31
C LEU A 113 22.16 -15.90 -7.25
N VAL A 114 21.01 -15.93 -6.59
CA VAL A 114 20.16 -17.13 -6.49
C VAL A 114 19.16 -17.15 -7.64
N THR A 115 19.53 -17.79 -8.75
CA THR A 115 18.64 -17.97 -9.91
C THR A 115 18.70 -19.40 -10.45
N PRO A 116 17.67 -19.88 -11.17
CA PRO A 116 17.72 -21.18 -11.85
C PRO A 116 18.80 -21.31 -12.93
N PHE A 117 19.48 -20.21 -13.27
CA PHE A 117 20.54 -20.17 -14.29
C PHE A 117 21.94 -20.03 -13.67
N ALA A 118 22.10 -19.31 -12.56
CA ALA A 118 23.42 -19.09 -11.96
C ALA A 118 24.19 -20.37 -11.61
N THR A 119 23.47 -21.48 -11.41
CA THR A 119 24.05 -22.81 -11.14
C THR A 119 24.00 -23.78 -12.35
N ASP A 120 23.42 -23.36 -13.47
CA ASP A 120 23.22 -24.20 -14.66
C ASP A 120 24.39 -24.03 -15.66
N THR A 121 25.55 -24.57 -15.29
CA THR A 121 26.77 -24.47 -16.11
C THR A 121 26.62 -25.13 -17.49
N ASP A 122 25.78 -26.15 -17.62
CA ASP A 122 25.50 -26.80 -18.90
C ASP A 122 24.76 -25.85 -19.84
N TYR A 123 23.73 -25.14 -19.32
CA TYR A 123 23.03 -24.12 -20.09
C TYR A 123 23.95 -22.95 -20.46
N TYR A 124 24.79 -22.50 -19.52
CA TYR A 124 25.78 -21.44 -19.77
C TYR A 124 26.73 -21.81 -20.92
N ASN A 125 27.36 -22.99 -20.86
CA ASN A 125 28.35 -23.43 -21.85
C ASN A 125 27.74 -23.78 -23.22
N ARG A 126 26.41 -23.91 -23.31
CA ARG A 126 25.72 -24.30 -24.54
C ARG A 126 25.53 -23.14 -25.52
N PHE A 127 25.53 -21.89 -25.05
CA PHE A 127 25.16 -20.73 -25.86
C PHE A 127 26.14 -19.58 -25.66
N ASP A 128 26.38 -18.79 -26.72
CA ASP A 128 27.03 -17.48 -26.59
C ASP A 128 26.02 -16.39 -26.16
N HIS A 129 24.77 -16.55 -26.59
CA HIS A 129 23.65 -15.66 -26.27
C HIS A 129 22.37 -16.48 -26.14
N SER A 130 21.50 -16.07 -25.20
CA SER A 130 20.21 -16.71 -24.98
C SER A 130 19.12 -15.69 -24.65
N VAL A 131 17.88 -16.17 -24.61
CA VAL A 131 16.75 -15.41 -24.05
C VAL A 131 16.48 -15.94 -22.65
N ILE A 132 16.90 -15.18 -21.64
CA ILE A 132 16.62 -15.48 -20.23
C ILE A 132 15.58 -14.49 -19.71
N PRO A 133 14.31 -14.90 -19.53
CA PRO A 133 13.31 -14.03 -18.92
C PRO A 133 13.54 -13.94 -17.41
N PHE A 134 13.02 -12.89 -16.77
CA PHE A 134 13.07 -12.73 -15.31
C PHE A 134 14.49 -12.70 -14.69
N THR A 135 15.44 -12.03 -15.36
CA THR A 135 16.79 -11.80 -14.79
C THR A 135 16.77 -10.76 -13.66
N HIS A 136 17.86 -10.71 -12.89
CA HIS A 136 17.99 -9.74 -11.80
C HIS A 136 18.02 -8.31 -12.36
N CYS A 137 17.40 -7.37 -11.65
CA CYS A 137 17.35 -5.97 -12.08
C CYS A 137 18.60 -5.17 -11.71
N GLY A 138 19.57 -5.79 -11.03
CA GLY A 138 20.84 -5.15 -10.69
C GLY A 138 21.75 -4.88 -11.89
N LEU A 139 21.49 -5.54 -13.02
CA LEU A 139 22.09 -5.17 -14.31
C LEU A 139 21.07 -5.31 -15.45
N LYS A 140 20.59 -4.17 -15.94
CA LYS A 140 19.68 -4.08 -17.10
C LYS A 140 20.10 -2.92 -17.99
N ILE A 141 20.32 -3.22 -19.27
CA ILE A 141 20.62 -2.21 -20.30
C ILE A 141 19.38 -2.08 -21.17
N VAL A 142 18.75 -0.91 -21.14
CA VAL A 142 17.41 -0.68 -21.69
C VAL A 142 17.50 0.24 -22.90
N HIS A 143 16.87 -0.15 -24.01
CA HIS A 143 16.75 0.71 -25.19
C HIS A 143 15.99 2.00 -24.86
N HIS A 144 16.44 3.14 -25.36
CA HIS A 144 15.89 4.46 -25.03
C HIS A 144 14.38 4.56 -25.24
N SER A 145 13.86 3.91 -26.28
CA SER A 145 12.42 3.91 -26.59
C SER A 145 11.56 3.25 -25.51
N LEU A 146 12.14 2.44 -24.63
CA LEU A 146 11.43 1.73 -23.55
C LEU A 146 11.57 2.38 -22.17
N MET A 147 12.30 3.50 -22.06
CA MET A 147 12.45 4.19 -20.77
C MET A 147 11.10 4.56 -20.16
N ASN A 148 10.17 5.10 -20.95
CA ASN A 148 8.82 5.41 -20.47
C ASN A 148 7.94 4.17 -20.25
N TRP A 149 8.27 3.01 -20.82
CA TRP A 149 7.54 1.77 -20.58
C TRP A 149 7.86 1.20 -19.19
N PHE A 150 9.14 1.18 -18.85
CA PHE A 150 9.62 0.63 -17.58
C PHE A 150 9.58 1.63 -16.42
N PHE A 151 9.74 2.93 -16.69
CA PHE A 151 9.84 3.96 -15.66
C PHE A 151 8.59 4.88 -15.59
N PRO A 152 8.15 5.25 -14.37
CA PRO A 152 8.69 4.81 -13.09
C PRO A 152 8.41 3.32 -12.83
N MET A 153 9.43 2.64 -12.31
CA MET A 153 9.28 1.34 -11.66
C MET A 153 8.27 1.48 -10.51
N ILE A 154 7.51 0.42 -10.27
CA ILE A 154 6.41 0.44 -9.32
C ILE A 154 6.94 0.56 -7.89
N THR A 155 6.55 1.62 -7.17
CA THR A 155 6.87 1.81 -5.74
C THR A 155 5.74 1.36 -4.83
N ARG A 156 4.60 1.01 -5.45
CA ARG A 156 3.32 0.70 -4.80
C ARG A 156 3.43 -0.42 -3.77
N PHE A 157 4.26 -1.45 -3.97
CA PHE A 157 4.30 -2.63 -3.09
C PHE A 157 5.59 -2.73 -2.26
N GLY A 158 6.28 -1.61 -2.06
CA GLY A 158 7.49 -1.53 -1.24
C GLY A 158 8.72 -1.11 -2.05
N GLY A 159 8.70 -1.26 -3.38
CA GLY A 159 9.79 -0.79 -4.23
C GLY A 159 11.06 -1.63 -4.05
N GLY A 160 10.90 -2.94 -3.85
CA GLY A 160 11.99 -3.91 -3.78
C GLY A 160 11.84 -4.97 -4.87
N VAL A 161 11.79 -6.25 -4.47
CA VAL A 161 11.66 -7.38 -5.40
C VAL A 161 10.38 -7.35 -6.24
N ASP A 162 9.30 -6.75 -5.72
CA ASP A 162 8.03 -6.53 -6.43
C ASP A 162 8.23 -5.69 -7.68
N ALA A 163 9.06 -4.65 -7.59
CA ALA A 163 9.35 -3.78 -8.71
C ALA A 163 10.26 -4.45 -9.74
N CYS A 164 11.26 -5.21 -9.28
CA CYS A 164 12.10 -6.03 -10.15
C CYS A 164 11.26 -7.06 -10.91
N HIS A 165 10.30 -7.70 -10.22
CA HIS A 165 9.43 -8.69 -10.81
C HIS A 165 8.46 -8.06 -11.82
N MET A 166 7.87 -6.91 -11.48
CA MET A 166 7.05 -6.13 -12.41
C MET A 166 7.83 -5.76 -13.69
N PHE A 167 9.07 -5.28 -13.55
CA PHE A 167 9.93 -4.95 -14.69
C PHE A 167 10.06 -6.16 -15.62
N ASN A 168 10.34 -7.33 -15.06
CA ASN A 168 10.46 -8.58 -15.82
C ASN A 168 9.14 -9.03 -16.48
N ILE A 169 7.99 -8.81 -15.84
CA ILE A 169 6.68 -9.06 -16.48
C ILE A 169 6.50 -8.13 -17.67
N GLN A 170 6.90 -6.88 -17.55
CA GLN A 170 6.83 -5.88 -18.62
C GLN A 170 7.77 -6.16 -19.80
N GLU A 171 8.74 -7.07 -19.67
CA GLU A 171 9.61 -7.52 -20.76
C GLU A 171 8.92 -8.54 -21.69
N ILE A 172 7.85 -9.20 -21.25
CA ILE A 172 7.18 -10.28 -21.99
C ILE A 172 6.82 -9.92 -23.45
N PRO A 173 6.32 -8.71 -23.78
CA PRO A 173 6.07 -8.32 -25.17
C PRO A 173 7.32 -8.35 -26.05
N PHE A 174 8.49 -8.19 -25.46
CA PHE A 174 9.79 -8.04 -26.13
C PHE A 174 10.69 -9.25 -25.97
N ILE A 175 10.18 -10.35 -25.43
CA ILE A 175 11.04 -11.39 -24.85
C ILE A 175 12.08 -11.97 -25.83
N LYS A 176 11.79 -12.06 -27.13
CA LYS A 176 12.79 -12.50 -28.13
C LYS A 176 13.93 -11.50 -28.36
N ASN A 177 13.73 -10.24 -27.99
CA ASN A 177 14.69 -9.15 -28.04
C ASN A 177 15.29 -8.85 -26.64
N VAL A 178 14.97 -9.66 -25.63
CA VAL A 178 15.64 -9.64 -24.33
C VAL A 178 16.83 -10.58 -24.41
N VAL A 179 18.02 -10.00 -24.55
CA VAL A 179 19.25 -10.74 -24.82
C VAL A 179 20.03 -10.91 -23.53
N CYS A 180 20.36 -12.16 -23.21
CA CYS A 180 21.35 -12.51 -22.20
C CYS A 180 22.64 -12.92 -22.92
N SER A 181 23.69 -12.13 -22.79
CA SER A 181 25.02 -12.49 -23.31
C SER A 181 25.77 -13.33 -22.29
N HIS A 182 26.31 -14.47 -22.75
CA HIS A 182 27.11 -15.38 -21.92
C HIS A 182 28.61 -15.02 -21.97
N LYS A 183 28.98 -14.03 -22.79
CA LYS A 183 30.37 -13.56 -22.94
C LYS A 183 30.84 -12.69 -21.77
N MET A 184 29.95 -12.35 -20.85
CA MET A 184 30.26 -11.68 -19.60
C MET A 184 29.35 -12.25 -18.51
N ILE A 185 29.92 -12.40 -17.32
CA ILE A 185 29.22 -12.78 -16.11
C ILE A 185 29.15 -11.54 -15.21
N TYR A 186 28.02 -11.33 -14.53
CA TYR A 186 27.95 -10.35 -13.46
C TYR A 186 27.74 -11.05 -12.12
N ASP A 187 28.55 -10.69 -11.13
CA ASP A 187 28.45 -11.19 -9.77
C ASP A 187 27.82 -10.11 -8.87
N ASN A 188 27.10 -10.55 -7.84
CA ASN A 188 26.78 -9.70 -6.70
C ASN A 188 27.97 -9.74 -5.73
N GLY A 189 28.75 -8.66 -5.68
CA GLY A 189 29.98 -8.55 -4.91
C GLY A 189 29.76 -8.52 -3.39
N VAL A 190 28.61 -8.00 -2.94
CA VAL A 190 28.22 -7.97 -1.51
C VAL A 190 26.71 -8.16 -1.41
N THR A 191 26.26 -9.31 -0.93
CA THR A 191 24.85 -9.42 -0.51
C THR A 191 24.70 -8.72 0.83
N ASP A 192 24.01 -7.58 0.86
CA ASP A 192 23.54 -7.00 2.12
C ASP A 192 22.49 -7.93 2.74
N LEU A 193 22.94 -8.80 3.66
CA LEU A 193 22.08 -9.74 4.37
C LEU A 193 21.08 -9.04 5.30
N GLU A 194 21.37 -7.79 5.68
CA GLU A 194 20.52 -6.97 6.54
C GLU A 194 19.47 -6.19 5.73
N ALA A 195 19.60 -6.14 4.40
CA ALA A 195 18.61 -5.51 3.55
C ALA A 195 17.24 -6.17 3.76
N PRO A 196 16.15 -5.39 3.99
CA PRO A 196 14.84 -5.95 4.36
C PRO A 196 14.30 -7.01 3.39
N HIS A 197 14.64 -6.91 2.10
CA HIS A 197 14.20 -7.87 1.08
C HIS A 197 15.00 -9.18 1.07
N ASN A 198 16.23 -9.18 1.62
CA ASN A 198 17.07 -10.37 1.80
C ASN A 198 16.83 -11.04 3.17
N ALA A 199 16.45 -10.26 4.19
CA ALA A 199 16.17 -10.73 5.53
C ALA A 199 14.86 -11.53 5.65
N ASP A 200 13.86 -11.24 4.81
CA ASP A 200 12.54 -11.91 4.83
C ASP A 200 12.01 -12.22 3.42
N GLY A 201 12.40 -13.38 2.90
CA GLY A 201 11.90 -13.88 1.61
C GLY A 201 10.38 -14.08 1.56
N GLY A 202 9.72 -14.27 2.71
CA GLY A 202 8.26 -14.41 2.80
C GLY A 202 7.56 -13.08 2.56
N TYR A 203 8.04 -11.99 3.16
CA TYR A 203 7.55 -10.64 2.91
C TYR A 203 7.75 -10.23 1.44
N SER A 204 8.96 -10.43 0.93
CA SER A 204 9.31 -10.23 -0.49
C SER A 204 8.38 -11.00 -1.44
N LYS A 205 8.04 -12.25 -1.11
CA LYS A 205 7.09 -13.05 -1.89
C LYS A 205 5.68 -12.48 -1.84
N TYR A 206 5.21 -12.07 -0.66
CA TYR A 206 3.89 -11.49 -0.49
C TYR A 206 3.72 -10.20 -1.32
N THR A 207 4.69 -9.28 -1.29
CA THR A 207 4.60 -8.03 -2.06
C THR A 207 4.56 -8.29 -3.57
N MET A 208 5.31 -9.28 -4.05
CA MET A 208 5.22 -9.74 -5.45
C MET A 208 3.84 -10.32 -5.79
N ASP A 209 3.20 -11.07 -4.89
CA ASP A 209 1.87 -11.63 -5.10
C ASP A 209 0.79 -10.54 -5.14
N GLU A 210 0.84 -9.56 -4.24
CA GLU A 210 -0.09 -8.44 -4.26
C GLU A 210 0.10 -7.56 -5.51
N MET A 211 1.35 -7.37 -5.96
CA MET A 211 1.66 -6.73 -7.24
C MET A 211 1.05 -7.51 -8.40
N TRP A 212 1.21 -8.83 -8.41
CA TRP A 212 0.66 -9.67 -9.46
C TRP A 212 -0.86 -9.67 -9.47
N LYS A 213 -1.53 -9.79 -8.32
CA LYS A 213 -3.00 -9.66 -8.20
C LYS A 213 -3.51 -8.36 -8.79
N TRP A 214 -2.78 -7.27 -8.57
CA TRP A 214 -3.13 -5.96 -9.12
C TRP A 214 -2.95 -5.90 -10.64
N LEU A 215 -1.85 -6.42 -11.20
CA LEU A 215 -1.59 -6.36 -12.64
C LEU A 215 -2.33 -7.44 -13.45
N ARG A 216 -2.57 -8.61 -12.87
CA ARG A 216 -3.11 -9.81 -13.54
C ARG A 216 -4.38 -9.53 -14.36
N PRO A 217 -5.37 -8.74 -13.91
CA PRO A 217 -6.52 -8.38 -14.74
C PRO A 217 -6.17 -7.70 -16.06
N ALA A 218 -5.02 -7.03 -16.13
CA ALA A 218 -4.50 -6.42 -17.33
C ALA A 218 -3.67 -7.38 -18.20
N PHE A 219 -3.29 -8.56 -17.72
CA PHE A 219 -2.43 -9.50 -18.46
C PHE A 219 -3.22 -10.42 -19.39
N LYS A 220 -3.24 -10.11 -20.69
CA LYS A 220 -4.03 -10.82 -21.71
C LYS A 220 -3.47 -12.21 -22.07
N LYS A 221 -2.24 -12.53 -21.70
CA LYS A 221 -1.65 -13.86 -21.94
C LYS A 221 -1.92 -14.86 -20.82
N ILE A 222 -2.94 -14.64 -19.99
CA ILE A 222 -3.31 -15.56 -18.90
C ILE A 222 -3.59 -16.99 -19.39
N GLY A 223 -4.08 -17.18 -20.63
CA GLY A 223 -4.26 -18.51 -21.22
C GLY A 223 -2.96 -19.33 -21.31
N VAL A 224 -1.80 -18.68 -21.49
CA VAL A 224 -0.49 -19.35 -21.47
C VAL A 224 -0.17 -19.84 -20.06
N VAL A 225 -0.49 -19.04 -19.03
CA VAL A 225 -0.26 -19.39 -17.62
C VAL A 225 -1.20 -20.52 -17.18
N ASN A 226 -2.48 -20.43 -17.57
CA ASN A 226 -3.49 -21.44 -17.27
C ASN A 226 -3.13 -22.83 -17.80
N ALA A 227 -2.47 -22.90 -18.97
CA ALA A 227 -2.05 -24.17 -19.55
C ALA A 227 -1.00 -24.93 -18.71
N TYR A 228 -0.34 -24.25 -17.77
CA TYR A 228 0.64 -24.85 -16.86
C TYR A 228 0.08 -25.00 -15.43
N ALA A 229 -1.04 -24.35 -15.11
CA ALA A 229 -1.59 -24.34 -13.77
C ALA A 229 -2.33 -25.65 -13.46
N THR A 230 -2.12 -26.16 -12.25
CA THR A 230 -2.78 -27.37 -11.74
C THR A 230 -3.97 -27.05 -10.84
N ASN A 231 -4.08 -25.80 -10.38
CA ASN A 231 -5.18 -25.29 -9.56
C ASN A 231 -5.19 -23.75 -9.61
N ASP A 232 -6.29 -23.14 -9.16
CA ASP A 232 -6.50 -21.68 -9.22
C ASP A 232 -5.54 -20.90 -8.32
N SER A 233 -5.05 -21.49 -7.21
CA SER A 233 -4.15 -20.77 -6.30
C SER A 233 -2.81 -20.43 -6.95
N GLN A 234 -2.35 -21.23 -7.92
CA GLN A 234 -1.14 -20.96 -8.69
C GLN A 234 -1.29 -19.74 -9.61
N LEU A 235 -2.52 -19.41 -10.03
CA LEU A 235 -2.76 -18.25 -10.89
C LEU A 235 -2.57 -16.93 -10.14
N GLU A 236 -2.62 -16.95 -8.81
CA GLU A 236 -2.38 -15.82 -7.93
C GLU A 236 -0.93 -15.76 -7.41
N ASP A 237 -0.09 -16.75 -7.78
CA ASP A 237 1.31 -16.84 -7.37
C ASP A 237 2.23 -16.13 -8.40
N SER A 238 2.87 -15.05 -7.96
CA SER A 238 3.81 -14.28 -8.77
C SER A 238 5.01 -15.08 -9.26
N LEU A 239 5.53 -16.03 -8.46
CA LEU A 239 6.67 -16.87 -8.86
C LEU A 239 6.26 -17.96 -9.83
N PHE A 240 5.00 -18.40 -9.79
CA PHE A 240 4.47 -19.33 -10.78
C PHE A 240 4.48 -18.73 -12.19
N LEU A 241 4.11 -17.45 -12.34
CA LEU A 241 4.24 -16.72 -13.61
C LEU A 241 5.68 -16.76 -14.14
N LYS A 242 6.66 -16.44 -13.28
CA LYS A 242 8.09 -16.52 -13.64
C LYS A 242 8.48 -17.93 -14.07
N LYS A 243 8.09 -18.95 -13.31
CA LYS A 243 8.36 -20.35 -13.64
C LYS A 243 7.85 -20.72 -15.02
N VAL A 244 6.61 -20.37 -15.36
CA VAL A 244 6.01 -20.68 -16.67
C VAL A 244 6.84 -20.11 -17.81
N PHE A 245 7.20 -18.83 -17.75
CA PHE A 245 7.98 -18.20 -18.82
C PHE A 245 9.43 -18.70 -18.86
N VAL A 246 10.08 -18.91 -17.71
CA VAL A 246 11.40 -19.53 -17.66
C VAL A 246 11.39 -20.92 -18.29
N ASP A 247 10.42 -21.77 -17.94
CA ASP A 247 10.30 -23.13 -18.47
C ASP A 247 10.07 -23.12 -19.99
N ILE A 248 9.19 -22.23 -20.49
CA ILE A 248 8.93 -22.10 -21.94
C ILE A 248 10.22 -21.79 -22.71
N PHE A 249 10.99 -20.81 -22.24
CA PHE A 249 12.16 -20.33 -22.98
C PHE A 249 13.39 -21.24 -22.79
N LYS A 250 13.57 -21.79 -21.58
CA LYS A 250 14.63 -22.76 -21.30
C LYS A 250 14.44 -24.05 -22.12
N ASN A 251 13.23 -24.60 -22.14
CA ASN A 251 12.97 -25.88 -22.84
C ASN A 251 12.94 -25.75 -24.35
N ARG A 252 12.52 -24.59 -24.89
CA ARG A 252 12.46 -24.36 -26.34
C ARG A 252 13.77 -23.88 -26.95
N ALA A 253 14.75 -23.51 -26.12
CA ALA A 253 16.02 -22.92 -26.57
C ALA A 253 15.83 -21.80 -27.60
N VAL A 254 14.91 -20.88 -27.31
CA VAL A 254 14.55 -19.80 -28.24
C VAL A 254 15.75 -18.87 -28.43
N PRO A 255 16.28 -18.69 -29.66
CA PRO A 255 17.40 -17.80 -29.88
C PRO A 255 16.96 -16.33 -29.81
N PRO A 256 17.84 -15.42 -29.38
CA PRO A 256 17.58 -13.99 -29.44
C PRO A 256 17.45 -13.51 -30.89
N THR A 257 16.61 -12.50 -31.10
CA THR A 257 16.35 -11.89 -32.40
C THR A 257 17.04 -10.54 -32.50
N LYS A 258 17.82 -10.36 -33.57
CA LYS A 258 18.39 -9.06 -33.95
C LYS A 258 17.30 -8.12 -34.47
N SER A 259 17.37 -6.85 -34.08
CA SER A 259 16.53 -5.77 -34.61
C SER A 259 17.30 -4.84 -35.55
N SER A 260 16.57 -3.93 -36.21
CA SER A 260 17.17 -2.87 -37.01
C SER A 260 17.73 -1.76 -36.10
N ASN A 261 18.71 -1.01 -36.60
CA ASN A 261 19.36 0.07 -35.83
C ASN A 261 18.45 1.28 -35.58
N ASP A 262 17.33 1.40 -36.30
CA ASP A 262 16.32 2.45 -36.18
C ASP A 262 15.05 1.98 -35.44
N ILE A 263 15.11 0.82 -34.77
CA ILE A 263 13.96 0.20 -34.12
C ILE A 263 13.38 1.09 -33.02
N ASN A 264 12.05 1.27 -33.03
CA ASN A 264 11.32 1.76 -31.88
C ASN A 264 10.56 0.59 -31.24
N TYR A 265 11.00 0.16 -30.06
CA TYR A 265 10.34 -0.93 -29.34
C TYR A 265 9.02 -0.52 -28.68
N TYR A 266 8.74 0.78 -28.49
CA TYR A 266 7.46 1.22 -27.96
C TYR A 266 6.41 1.20 -29.07
N ASP A 267 5.72 0.07 -29.16
CA ASP A 267 4.62 -0.19 -30.08
C ASP A 267 3.37 -0.54 -29.26
N GLU A 268 2.43 0.39 -29.19
CA GLU A 268 1.19 0.23 -28.41
C GLU A 268 0.34 -0.96 -28.91
N GLU A 269 0.32 -1.25 -30.21
CA GLU A 269 -0.42 -2.39 -30.76
C GLU A 269 0.20 -3.71 -30.28
N LYS A 270 1.54 -3.79 -30.29
CA LYS A 270 2.27 -4.95 -29.77
C LYS A 270 2.10 -5.11 -28.26
N LEU A 271 2.14 -4.01 -27.52
CA LEU A 271 1.91 -3.99 -26.07
C LEU A 271 0.48 -4.43 -25.73
N GLU A 272 -0.53 -3.92 -26.44
CA GLU A 272 -1.95 -4.22 -26.25
C GLU A 272 -2.29 -5.70 -26.58
N LYS A 273 -1.41 -6.43 -27.28
CA LYS A 273 -1.54 -7.90 -27.47
C LYS A 273 -1.20 -8.69 -26.21
N VAL A 274 -0.50 -8.09 -25.25
CA VAL A 274 -0.04 -8.72 -23.99
C VAL A 274 -0.72 -8.09 -22.78
N PHE A 275 -0.91 -6.78 -22.80
CA PHE A 275 -1.51 -6.02 -21.72
C PHE A 275 -2.81 -5.34 -22.14
N LEU A 276 -3.68 -5.03 -21.20
CA LEU A 276 -4.79 -4.08 -21.35
C LEU A 276 -4.27 -2.70 -20.95
N LEU A 277 -3.93 -1.85 -21.92
CA LEU A 277 -3.34 -0.53 -21.67
C LEU A 277 -4.30 0.46 -21.00
N ALA A 278 -5.60 0.14 -20.95
CA ALA A 278 -6.58 0.89 -20.15
C ALA A 278 -6.42 0.69 -18.62
N HIS A 279 -5.58 -0.24 -18.18
CA HIS A 279 -5.29 -0.43 -16.77
C HIS A 279 -4.47 0.73 -16.19
N GLU A 280 -4.74 1.14 -14.95
CA GLU A 280 -4.16 2.35 -14.35
C GLU A 280 -2.63 2.40 -14.32
N ARG A 281 -1.97 1.22 -14.30
CA ARG A 281 -0.50 1.09 -14.43
C ARG A 281 0.04 1.80 -15.68
N PHE A 282 -0.71 1.81 -16.77
CA PHE A 282 -0.26 2.26 -18.08
C PHE A 282 -0.79 3.65 -18.47
N ASN A 283 -1.71 4.22 -17.67
CA ASN A 283 -2.37 5.50 -17.97
C ASN A 283 -1.41 6.63 -18.37
N ASN A 284 -0.22 6.64 -17.77
CA ASN A 284 0.76 7.71 -17.95
C ASN A 284 1.97 7.29 -18.78
N ASN A 285 1.96 6.15 -19.46
CA ASN A 285 3.13 5.65 -20.21
C ASN A 285 3.55 6.54 -21.38
N HIS A 286 2.63 7.34 -21.91
CA HIS A 286 2.88 8.32 -22.96
C HIS A 286 3.65 9.57 -22.48
N LEU A 287 3.81 9.76 -21.16
CA LEU A 287 4.50 10.91 -20.57
C LEU A 287 5.97 10.62 -20.29
N GLU A 288 6.76 11.67 -20.11
CA GLU A 288 8.13 11.56 -19.60
C GLU A 288 8.15 11.18 -18.11
N VAL A 289 9.16 10.42 -17.69
CA VAL A 289 9.31 9.91 -16.31
C VAL A 289 9.15 11.01 -15.26
N GLY A 290 9.77 12.18 -15.47
CA GLY A 290 9.68 13.31 -14.53
C GLY A 290 8.25 13.83 -14.33
N ILE A 291 7.44 13.87 -15.40
CA ILE A 291 6.04 14.27 -15.35
C ILE A 291 5.19 13.20 -14.63
N LYS A 292 5.53 11.91 -14.80
CA LYS A 292 4.83 10.83 -14.08
C LYS A 292 5.08 10.92 -12.57
N LEU A 293 6.29 11.29 -12.18
CA LEU A 293 6.71 11.45 -10.78
C LEU A 293 6.23 12.76 -10.14
N SER A 294 5.84 13.76 -10.93
CA SER A 294 5.40 15.04 -10.38
C SER A 294 4.07 14.90 -9.64
N GLN A 295 3.98 15.47 -8.44
CA GLN A 295 2.72 15.54 -7.68
C GLN A 295 1.70 16.47 -8.34
N THR A 296 2.17 17.50 -9.05
CA THR A 296 1.34 18.51 -9.68
C THR A 296 0.92 18.10 -11.09
N SER A 297 -0.38 18.07 -11.33
CA SER A 297 -0.92 18.12 -12.69
C SER A 297 -0.89 19.57 -13.21
N CYS A 298 -1.21 19.78 -14.50
CA CYS A 298 -1.52 21.13 -14.96
C CYS A 298 -2.74 21.70 -14.19
N ALA A 299 -2.84 23.03 -14.11
CA ALA A 299 -3.91 23.72 -13.36
C ALA A 299 -5.32 23.24 -13.74
N THR A 300 -5.58 23.05 -15.04
CA THR A 300 -6.85 22.52 -15.55
C THR A 300 -7.16 21.13 -15.02
N SER A 301 -6.17 20.23 -14.94
CA SER A 301 -6.40 18.87 -14.44
C SER A 301 -6.65 18.85 -12.92
N ALA A 302 -6.02 19.77 -12.18
CA ALA A 302 -6.24 19.92 -10.74
C ALA A 302 -7.65 20.48 -10.46
N GLU A 303 -8.11 21.41 -11.28
CA GLU A 303 -9.47 21.98 -11.20
C GLU A 303 -10.55 20.92 -11.52
N VAL A 304 -10.35 20.12 -12.58
CA VAL A 304 -11.26 19.01 -12.92
C VAL A 304 -11.33 17.98 -11.80
N GLN A 305 -10.18 17.61 -11.22
CA GLN A 305 -10.13 16.69 -10.08
C GLN A 305 -10.92 17.29 -8.90
N ARG A 306 -10.58 18.51 -8.49
CA ARG A 306 -11.22 19.18 -7.36
C ARG A 306 -12.73 19.35 -7.55
N SER A 307 -13.19 19.85 -8.70
CA SER A 307 -14.61 20.06 -8.98
C SER A 307 -15.39 18.75 -9.00
N THR A 308 -14.80 17.67 -9.52
CA THR A 308 -15.42 16.34 -9.49
C THR A 308 -15.49 15.81 -8.06
N LEU A 309 -14.42 15.92 -7.27
CA LEU A 309 -14.38 15.42 -5.89
C LEU A 309 -15.32 16.20 -4.95
N VAL A 310 -15.45 17.51 -5.12
CA VAL A 310 -16.45 18.33 -4.39
C VAL A 310 -17.88 17.95 -4.75
N SER A 311 -18.11 17.39 -5.94
CA SER A 311 -19.42 16.90 -6.37
C SER A 311 -19.76 15.49 -5.86
N VAL A 312 -18.80 14.76 -5.28
CA VAL A 312 -19.06 13.47 -4.64
C VAL A 312 -19.99 13.72 -3.45
N SER A 313 -21.07 12.96 -3.38
CA SER A 313 -22.08 13.04 -2.34
C SER A 313 -22.01 11.84 -1.41
N TYR A 314 -22.64 11.96 -0.25
CA TYR A 314 -22.84 10.86 0.68
C TYR A 314 -23.42 9.61 0.00
N ARG A 315 -24.33 9.79 -0.96
CA ARG A 315 -25.00 8.69 -1.67
C ARG A 315 -24.08 7.96 -2.64
N ASP A 316 -23.08 8.64 -3.22
CA ASP A 316 -22.11 8.01 -4.13
C ASP A 316 -21.22 7.00 -3.39
N LEU A 317 -21.00 7.24 -2.10
CA LEU A 317 -20.23 6.36 -1.22
C LEU A 317 -21.10 5.35 -0.48
N LEU A 318 -22.43 5.43 -0.54
CA LEU A 318 -23.33 4.48 0.13
C LEU A 318 -23.51 3.20 -0.70
N THR A 319 -22.42 2.49 -0.97
CA THR A 319 -22.38 1.32 -1.87
C THR A 319 -21.54 0.17 -1.28
N LYS A 320 -21.93 -1.09 -1.58
CA LYS A 320 -21.16 -2.30 -1.22
C LYS A 320 -20.01 -2.61 -2.19
N LYS A 321 -19.74 -1.73 -3.15
CA LYS A 321 -18.65 -1.86 -4.12
C LYS A 321 -17.83 -0.60 -4.11
N ASP A 322 -16.53 -0.75 -4.27
CA ASP A 322 -15.59 0.38 -4.33
C ASP A 322 -16.04 1.40 -5.40
N PRO A 323 -16.44 2.63 -5.01
CA PRO A 323 -16.88 3.65 -5.94
C PRO A 323 -15.71 4.38 -6.61
N TRP A 324 -14.50 4.29 -6.05
CA TRP A 324 -13.36 5.10 -6.45
C TRP A 324 -12.81 4.80 -7.85
N PRO A 325 -12.87 3.56 -8.39
CA PRO A 325 -12.54 3.30 -9.79
C PRO A 325 -13.41 4.13 -10.76
N ALA A 326 -14.72 4.21 -10.50
CA ALA A 326 -15.65 4.96 -11.36
C ALA A 326 -15.45 6.48 -11.24
N ILE A 327 -15.24 6.98 -10.02
CA ILE A 327 -14.93 8.39 -9.76
C ILE A 327 -13.61 8.79 -10.45
N THR A 328 -12.58 7.97 -10.32
CA THR A 328 -11.26 8.21 -10.94
C THR A 328 -11.35 8.19 -12.47
N ALA A 329 -12.10 7.23 -13.04
CA ALA A 329 -12.34 7.20 -14.49
C ALA A 329 -13.05 8.46 -14.98
N LYS A 330 -14.07 8.94 -14.25
CA LYS A 330 -14.78 10.20 -14.57
C LYS A 330 -13.81 11.39 -14.61
N ILE A 331 -12.93 11.52 -13.61
CA ILE A 331 -11.90 12.58 -13.57
C ILE A 331 -10.97 12.45 -14.78
N ASN A 332 -10.42 11.26 -15.01
CA ASN A 332 -9.44 11.02 -16.07
C ASN A 332 -9.98 11.22 -17.49
N ASN A 333 -11.28 10.97 -17.70
CA ASN A 333 -11.97 11.23 -18.96
C ASN A 333 -12.24 12.73 -19.20
N ALA A 334 -12.29 13.54 -18.14
CA ALA A 334 -12.54 14.98 -18.21
C ALA A 334 -11.26 15.83 -18.32
N ILE A 335 -10.08 15.28 -18.02
CA ILE A 335 -8.79 15.96 -18.22
C ILE A 335 -8.25 15.74 -19.64
N PRO A 336 -7.40 16.66 -20.16
CA PRO A 336 -6.85 16.54 -21.52
C PRO A 336 -6.19 15.18 -21.79
N PRO A 337 -6.23 14.66 -23.04
CA PRO A 337 -5.66 13.36 -23.38
C PRO A 337 -4.16 13.24 -23.05
N ASN A 338 -3.40 14.32 -23.27
CA ASN A 338 -1.96 14.38 -23.04
C ASN A 338 -1.58 14.82 -21.61
N ALA A 339 -2.54 14.92 -20.69
CA ALA A 339 -2.29 15.28 -19.31
C ALA A 339 -2.03 14.03 -18.44
N LYS A 340 -1.25 14.21 -17.36
CA LYS A 340 -1.08 13.19 -16.31
C LYS A 340 -2.45 12.76 -15.79
N LYS A 341 -2.78 11.50 -16.00
CA LYS A 341 -3.93 10.83 -15.41
C LYS A 341 -3.67 10.52 -13.95
N TYR A 342 -4.70 10.67 -13.12
CA TYR A 342 -4.65 10.36 -11.71
C TYR A 342 -4.84 8.87 -11.46
N THR A 343 -4.14 8.38 -10.46
CA THR A 343 -4.39 7.10 -9.83
C THR A 343 -5.58 7.21 -8.87
N MET A 344 -6.17 6.07 -8.51
CA MET A 344 -7.21 6.02 -7.49
C MET A 344 -6.73 6.54 -6.13
N ASN A 345 -5.46 6.28 -5.79
CA ASN A 345 -4.83 6.78 -4.55
C ASN A 345 -4.87 8.30 -4.45
N GLU A 346 -4.41 8.97 -5.50
CA GLU A 346 -4.35 10.44 -5.59
C GLU A 346 -5.76 11.05 -5.47
N CYS A 347 -6.78 10.44 -6.09
CA CYS A 347 -8.15 10.92 -5.99
C CYS A 347 -8.72 10.84 -4.57
N VAL A 348 -8.54 9.71 -3.89
CA VAL A 348 -9.03 9.52 -2.51
C VAL A 348 -8.28 10.44 -1.53
N GLU A 349 -6.96 10.60 -1.70
CA GLU A 349 -6.18 11.51 -0.84
C GLU A 349 -6.61 12.96 -1.03
N ALA A 350 -6.80 13.39 -2.29
CA ALA A 350 -7.34 14.71 -2.60
C ALA A 350 -8.74 14.92 -2.00
N TYR A 351 -9.59 13.89 -1.99
CA TYR A 351 -10.92 13.94 -1.36
C TYR A 351 -10.84 14.10 0.17
N GLN A 352 -9.96 13.33 0.83
CA GLN A 352 -9.82 13.35 2.29
C GLN A 352 -9.36 14.70 2.83
N ILE A 353 -8.66 15.51 2.03
CA ILE A 353 -8.18 16.84 2.41
C ILE A 353 -9.07 17.99 1.91
N LEU A 354 -10.23 17.68 1.31
CA LEU A 354 -11.19 18.72 0.93
C LEU A 354 -11.70 19.44 2.18
N LYS A 355 -11.65 20.78 2.14
CA LYS A 355 -12.30 21.63 3.13
C LYS A 355 -13.81 21.60 2.92
N ASP A 356 -14.55 21.69 4.02
CA ASP A 356 -16.03 21.81 4.01
C ASP A 356 -16.71 20.68 3.23
N ASN A 357 -16.16 19.47 3.31
CA ASN A 357 -16.65 18.34 2.54
C ASN A 357 -18.03 17.88 3.07
N SER A 358 -19.08 18.27 2.35
CA SER A 358 -20.47 17.96 2.73
C SER A 358 -20.83 16.48 2.64
N SER A 359 -20.03 15.69 1.92
CA SER A 359 -20.26 14.26 1.75
C SER A 359 -19.74 13.41 2.90
N LEU A 360 -19.04 14.00 3.88
CA LEU A 360 -18.48 13.32 5.05
C LEU A 360 -19.52 12.57 5.89
N PHE A 361 -19.12 11.42 6.46
CA PHE A 361 -20.02 10.56 7.24
C PHE A 361 -20.63 11.32 8.40
N ILE A 362 -19.80 12.12 9.06
CA ILE A 362 -20.16 12.98 10.18
C ILE A 362 -21.22 14.04 9.84
N ASN A 363 -21.49 14.31 8.55
CA ASN A 363 -22.47 15.30 8.09
C ASN A 363 -23.82 14.68 7.70
N THR A 364 -23.99 13.36 7.84
CA THR A 364 -25.26 12.70 7.53
C THR A 364 -26.36 13.07 8.52
N LYS A 365 -27.59 13.21 8.01
CA LYS A 365 -28.79 13.54 8.79
C LYS A 365 -29.61 12.33 9.21
N ASN A 366 -29.15 11.12 8.89
CA ASN A 366 -29.85 9.91 9.25
C ASN A 366 -29.53 9.52 10.70
N LEU A 367 -30.20 10.13 11.67
CA LEU A 367 -29.90 9.93 13.09
C LEU A 367 -30.97 9.06 13.75
N ASP A 368 -30.56 8.31 14.77
CA ASP A 368 -31.48 7.73 15.74
C ASP A 368 -32.04 8.87 16.61
N PRO A 369 -33.37 9.14 16.57
CA PRO A 369 -33.96 10.30 17.22
C PRO A 369 -33.87 10.26 18.75
N GLU A 370 -33.91 9.06 19.36
CA GLU A 370 -33.81 8.93 20.82
C GLU A 370 -32.37 9.18 21.29
N LEU A 371 -31.39 8.71 20.51
CA LEU A 371 -29.99 9.03 20.78
C LEU A 371 -29.67 10.51 20.48
N GLU A 372 -30.32 11.11 19.47
CA GLU A 372 -30.17 12.53 19.17
C GLU A 372 -30.66 13.40 20.33
N GLU A 373 -31.85 13.11 20.87
CA GLU A 373 -32.37 13.79 22.06
C GLU A 373 -31.44 13.64 23.27
N LEU A 374 -30.84 12.46 23.44
CA LEU A 374 -29.89 12.20 24.52
C LEU A 374 -28.60 13.04 24.39
N LEU A 375 -28.04 13.15 23.19
CA LEU A 375 -26.73 13.75 22.95
C LEU A 375 -26.78 15.26 22.65
N ALA A 376 -27.94 15.81 22.27
CA ALA A 376 -28.07 17.20 21.87
C ALA A 376 -27.59 18.18 22.95
N GLY A 377 -26.63 19.02 22.59
CA GLY A 377 -26.04 20.04 23.46
C GLY A 377 -25.33 19.47 24.69
N LYS A 378 -24.86 18.22 24.62
CA LYS A 378 -24.13 17.58 25.72
C LYS A 378 -22.63 17.59 25.52
N ARG A 379 -21.90 17.68 26.64
CA ARG A 379 -20.48 17.35 26.71
C ARG A 379 -20.34 15.83 26.89
N VAL A 380 -19.67 15.19 25.94
CA VAL A 380 -19.53 13.73 25.88
C VAL A 380 -18.08 13.32 26.09
N ALA A 381 -17.80 12.42 27.03
CA ALA A 381 -16.51 11.76 27.13
C ALA A 381 -16.58 10.39 26.43
N PHE A 382 -15.72 10.18 25.43
CA PHE A 382 -15.49 8.89 24.79
C PHE A 382 -14.21 8.27 25.33
N VAL A 383 -14.36 7.16 26.07
CA VAL A 383 -13.30 6.56 26.87
C VAL A 383 -12.95 5.18 26.33
N GLY A 384 -11.74 5.06 25.80
CA GLY A 384 -11.17 3.79 25.36
C GLY A 384 -10.40 3.03 26.46
N PRO A 385 -10.04 1.77 26.19
CA PRO A 385 -9.40 0.88 27.16
C PRO A 385 -7.87 0.97 27.20
N ALA A 386 -7.26 1.97 26.56
CA ALA A 386 -5.80 2.03 26.43
C ALA A 386 -5.12 2.10 27.81
N PRO A 387 -4.03 1.35 28.02
CA PRO A 387 -3.37 1.25 29.32
C PRO A 387 -2.61 2.51 29.74
N TYR A 388 -2.38 3.48 28.84
CA TYR A 388 -1.71 4.74 29.22
C TYR A 388 -2.52 5.59 30.21
N LEU A 389 -3.81 5.32 30.39
CA LEU A 389 -4.61 5.95 31.43
C LEU A 389 -4.33 5.41 32.84
N MET A 390 -3.66 4.26 32.97
CA MET A 390 -3.39 3.69 34.29
C MET A 390 -2.50 4.62 35.12
N ASN A 391 -2.90 4.87 36.36
CA ASN A 391 -2.31 5.81 37.30
C ASN A 391 -2.35 7.28 36.85
N SER A 392 -3.27 7.66 35.95
CA SER A 392 -3.44 9.06 35.52
C SER A 392 -4.33 9.88 36.44
N GLY A 393 -5.22 9.23 37.21
CA GLY A 393 -6.20 9.91 38.06
C GLY A 393 -7.24 10.72 37.28
N HIS A 394 -7.50 10.39 36.01
CA HIS A 394 -8.44 11.12 35.15
C HIS A 394 -9.92 10.82 35.43
N GLY A 395 -10.24 9.84 36.29
CA GLY A 395 -11.61 9.41 36.56
C GLY A 395 -12.57 10.55 36.94
N PRO A 396 -12.22 11.45 37.87
CA PRO A 396 -13.05 12.60 38.21
C PRO A 396 -13.28 13.57 37.03
N GLU A 397 -12.30 13.77 36.14
CA GLU A 397 -12.49 14.58 34.93
C GLU A 397 -13.48 13.90 33.98
N ILE A 398 -13.33 12.59 33.74
CA ILE A 398 -14.22 11.80 32.89
C ILE A 398 -15.67 11.86 33.40
N ASP A 399 -15.88 11.66 34.70
CA ASP A 399 -17.22 11.66 35.30
C ASP A 399 -17.88 13.05 35.34
N SER A 400 -17.11 14.13 35.10
CA SER A 400 -17.63 15.50 35.01
C SER A 400 -18.41 15.79 33.72
N TYR A 401 -18.34 14.88 32.73
CA TYR A 401 -19.06 14.99 31.47
C TYR A 401 -20.53 14.58 31.61
N ASP A 402 -21.41 15.17 30.80
CA ASP A 402 -22.85 14.88 30.83
C ASP A 402 -23.15 13.44 30.45
N ILE A 403 -22.40 12.90 29.49
CA ILE A 403 -22.53 11.54 28.95
C ILE A 403 -21.14 10.91 28.87
N VAL A 404 -21.01 9.67 29.36
CA VAL A 404 -19.80 8.86 29.21
C VAL A 404 -20.09 7.65 28.33
N VAL A 405 -19.32 7.53 27.24
CA VAL A 405 -19.39 6.45 26.25
C VAL A 405 -18.16 5.56 26.39
N ARG A 406 -18.35 4.25 26.53
CA ARG A 406 -17.25 3.27 26.73
C ARG A 406 -17.18 2.21 25.66
N ILE A 407 -15.99 1.71 25.39
CA ILE A 407 -15.73 0.64 24.42
C ILE A 407 -15.84 -0.75 25.07
N GLN A 408 -16.63 -1.63 24.47
CA GLN A 408 -16.86 -3.05 24.73
C GLN A 408 -17.40 -3.47 26.11
N GLY A 409 -17.44 -2.63 27.15
CA GLY A 409 -18.14 -2.97 28.40
C GLY A 409 -17.65 -2.29 29.68
N PRO A 410 -17.38 -3.06 30.76
CA PRO A 410 -17.34 -2.58 32.15
C PRO A 410 -16.21 -1.60 32.46
N ILE A 411 -16.32 -0.97 33.64
CA ILE A 411 -15.32 -0.07 34.21
C ILE A 411 -14.21 -0.90 34.86
N PHE A 412 -12.97 -0.63 34.48
CA PHE A 412 -11.79 -1.39 34.90
C PHE A 412 -11.13 -0.81 36.16
N ASP A 413 -11.09 0.51 36.24
CA ASP A 413 -10.56 1.26 37.37
C ASP A 413 -11.27 2.62 37.43
N VAL A 414 -11.96 2.89 38.53
CA VAL A 414 -12.73 4.13 38.71
C VAL A 414 -11.81 5.35 38.85
N ILE A 415 -10.62 5.18 39.43
CA ILE A 415 -9.68 6.29 39.68
C ILE A 415 -9.20 6.87 38.36
N ASP A 416 -8.92 6.01 37.39
CA ASP A 416 -8.33 6.40 36.11
C ASP A 416 -9.36 6.54 34.99
N TYR A 417 -10.39 5.70 34.97
CA TYR A 417 -11.37 5.62 33.88
C TYR A 417 -12.74 6.18 34.25
N GLY A 418 -12.99 6.59 35.50
CA GLY A 418 -14.28 7.11 35.98
C GLY A 418 -15.30 6.03 36.31
N ALA A 419 -16.32 6.36 37.10
CA ALA A 419 -17.40 5.49 37.55
C ALA A 419 -18.66 5.52 36.65
N LYS A 420 -18.80 6.52 35.78
CA LYS A 420 -20.01 6.74 34.98
C LYS A 420 -19.98 5.95 33.66
N THR A 421 -21.12 5.40 33.24
CA THR A 421 -21.31 4.77 31.92
C THR A 421 -22.75 4.98 31.46
N ASP A 422 -22.96 5.84 30.47
CA ASP A 422 -24.29 6.10 29.91
C ASP A 422 -24.51 5.33 28.61
N ILE A 423 -23.46 5.12 27.82
CA ILE A 423 -23.53 4.43 26.54
C ILE A 423 -22.38 3.43 26.46
N VAL A 424 -22.68 2.22 25.99
CA VAL A 424 -21.64 1.24 25.64
C VAL A 424 -21.59 1.09 24.13
N GLN A 425 -20.41 1.34 23.56
CA GLN A 425 -20.10 0.98 22.19
C GLN A 425 -19.60 -0.47 22.15
N SER A 426 -20.20 -1.32 21.32
CA SER A 426 -19.70 -2.67 21.07
C SER A 426 -19.78 -3.02 19.60
N CYS A 427 -18.88 -3.89 19.13
CA CYS A 427 -18.94 -4.45 17.78
C CYS A 427 -19.95 -5.60 17.67
N LEU A 428 -20.45 -6.11 18.80
CA LEU A 428 -21.46 -7.17 18.88
C LEU A 428 -21.15 -8.39 18.00
N ASN A 429 -19.88 -8.70 17.77
CA ASN A 429 -19.53 -9.99 17.17
C ASN A 429 -19.57 -11.08 18.25
N LYS A 430 -19.43 -12.34 17.83
CA LYS A 430 -19.47 -13.52 18.73
C LYS A 430 -18.55 -13.45 19.96
N ASN A 431 -17.49 -12.64 19.93
CA ASN A 431 -16.54 -12.50 21.04
C ASN A 431 -16.93 -11.38 22.03
N TYR A 432 -17.75 -10.40 21.62
CA TYR A 432 -18.08 -9.24 22.46
C TYR A 432 -19.56 -9.15 22.85
N GLY A 433 -20.46 -9.67 22.00
CA GLY A 433 -21.90 -9.70 22.29
C GLY A 433 -22.25 -10.48 23.56
N PRO A 434 -21.80 -11.75 23.71
CA PRO A 434 -22.11 -12.54 24.90
C PRO A 434 -21.54 -11.96 26.21
N PRO A 435 -20.25 -11.53 26.29
CA PRO A 435 -19.74 -10.86 27.49
C PRO A 435 -20.49 -9.58 27.84
N LEU A 436 -20.90 -8.78 26.85
CA LEU A 436 -21.71 -7.59 27.09
C LEU A 436 -23.06 -7.94 27.73
N GLY A 437 -23.74 -8.98 27.24
CA GLY A 437 -25.00 -9.38 27.85
C GLY A 437 -24.84 -9.94 29.26
N GLN A 438 -23.76 -10.68 29.56
CA GLN A 438 -23.44 -11.09 30.93
C GLN A 438 -23.24 -9.89 31.86
N TYR A 439 -22.54 -8.85 31.38
CA TYR A 439 -22.39 -7.59 32.11
C TYR A 439 -23.76 -6.93 32.37
N LEU A 440 -24.62 -6.81 31.35
CA LEU A 440 -25.96 -6.23 31.50
C LEU A 440 -26.87 -7.01 32.46
N SER A 441 -26.75 -8.34 32.48
CA SER A 441 -27.46 -9.22 33.42
C SER A 441 -27.04 -9.00 34.88
N ALA A 442 -25.77 -8.66 35.11
CA ALA A 442 -25.24 -8.43 36.45
C ALA A 442 -25.61 -7.05 37.02
N LEU A 443 -26.01 -6.10 36.18
CA LEU A 443 -26.38 -4.75 36.59
C LEU A 443 -27.84 -4.67 37.06
N LEU A 444 -28.07 -3.83 38.08
CA LEU A 444 -29.41 -3.33 38.40
C LEU A 444 -29.93 -2.51 37.21
N VAL A 445 -31.25 -2.52 36.99
CA VAL A 445 -31.88 -1.78 35.87
C VAL A 445 -31.45 -0.31 35.84
N ALA A 446 -31.37 0.34 37.01
CA ALA A 446 -30.96 1.74 37.13
C ALA A 446 -29.46 2.01 36.85
N GLN A 447 -28.62 0.96 36.78
CA GLN A 447 -27.20 1.04 36.48
C GLN A 447 -26.88 0.67 35.02
N ARG A 448 -27.86 0.16 34.27
CA ARG A 448 -27.65 -0.21 32.88
C ARG A 448 -27.38 1.03 32.03
N PRO A 449 -26.56 0.91 30.98
CA PRO A 449 -26.39 1.98 30.02
C PRO A 449 -27.73 2.32 29.38
N ARG A 450 -27.89 3.59 29.01
CA ARG A 450 -29.06 4.13 28.33
C ARG A 450 -29.13 3.66 26.88
N PHE A 451 -27.98 3.40 26.25
CA PHE A 451 -27.87 2.89 24.87
C PHE A 451 -26.72 1.91 24.72
N ILE A 452 -26.89 0.96 23.78
CA ILE A 452 -25.79 0.27 23.12
C ILE A 452 -25.63 0.86 21.71
N MET A 453 -24.40 1.20 21.34
CA MET A 453 -24.05 1.69 20.00
C MET A 453 -23.21 0.64 19.26
N CYS A 454 -23.62 0.26 18.05
CA CYS A 454 -22.85 -0.65 17.20
C CYS A 454 -22.63 -0.06 15.80
N ASN A 455 -21.36 -0.01 15.39
CA ASN A 455 -20.93 0.50 14.10
C ASN A 455 -20.61 -0.62 13.09
N ASP A 456 -20.76 -1.89 13.45
CA ASP A 456 -20.56 -3.06 12.58
C ASP A 456 -21.83 -3.47 11.82
N THR A 457 -21.66 -4.20 10.72
CA THR A 457 -22.75 -4.75 9.90
C THR A 457 -23.07 -6.20 10.26
N VAL A 458 -22.02 -7.00 10.48
CA VAL A 458 -22.09 -8.45 10.66
C VAL A 458 -21.66 -8.85 12.06
N SER A 459 -22.35 -9.84 12.62
CA SER A 459 -21.97 -10.46 13.88
C SER A 459 -21.01 -11.63 13.66
N HIS A 460 -21.42 -12.63 12.86
CA HIS A 460 -20.61 -13.82 12.59
C HIS A 460 -20.99 -14.50 11.27
N GLN A 461 -20.14 -15.44 10.85
CA GLN A 461 -20.36 -16.32 9.71
C GLN A 461 -20.83 -17.69 10.19
N ASN A 462 -21.88 -18.22 9.56
CA ASN A 462 -22.35 -19.58 9.75
C ASN A 462 -21.39 -20.60 9.14
N PRO A 463 -21.45 -21.88 9.56
CA PRO A 463 -20.65 -22.96 8.96
C PRO A 463 -20.86 -23.15 7.45
N ASP A 464 -22.03 -22.76 6.92
CA ASP A 464 -22.35 -22.82 5.49
C ASP A 464 -21.80 -21.62 4.69
N GLY A 465 -21.12 -20.69 5.35
CA GLY A 465 -20.54 -19.49 4.75
C GLY A 465 -21.48 -18.29 4.69
N SER A 466 -22.76 -18.42 5.06
CA SER A 466 -23.68 -17.28 5.16
C SER A 466 -23.34 -16.37 6.33
N TRP A 467 -23.66 -15.07 6.23
CA TRP A 467 -23.39 -14.08 7.28
C TRP A 467 -24.67 -13.72 8.04
N ILE A 468 -24.56 -13.52 9.35
CA ILE A 468 -25.64 -13.01 10.21
C ILE A 468 -25.37 -11.54 10.57
N ASP A 469 -26.34 -10.68 10.27
CA ASP A 469 -26.30 -9.24 10.58
C ASP A 469 -26.47 -8.99 12.09
N ILE A 470 -25.84 -7.92 12.60
CA ILE A 470 -25.95 -7.54 14.01
C ILE A 470 -27.41 -7.30 14.46
N THR A 471 -28.25 -6.74 13.59
CA THR A 471 -29.64 -6.43 13.92
C THR A 471 -30.46 -7.71 14.10
N THR A 472 -30.20 -8.71 13.26
CA THR A 472 -30.88 -10.00 13.28
C THR A 472 -30.59 -10.75 14.58
N GLU A 473 -29.34 -10.72 15.03
CA GLU A 473 -28.91 -11.45 16.23
C GLU A 473 -29.18 -10.66 17.52
N TYR A 474 -28.81 -9.37 17.55
CA TYR A 474 -28.71 -8.63 18.80
C TYR A 474 -29.89 -7.73 19.13
N ASP A 475 -30.74 -7.32 18.18
CA ASP A 475 -31.91 -6.49 18.51
C ASP A 475 -32.82 -7.21 19.52
N ARG A 476 -33.10 -8.50 19.28
CA ARG A 476 -33.92 -9.32 20.18
C ARG A 476 -33.17 -9.62 21.48
N TYR A 477 -31.88 -9.94 21.38
CA TYR A 477 -31.06 -10.29 22.52
C TYR A 477 -30.93 -9.13 23.51
N LEU A 478 -30.71 -7.91 23.05
CA LEU A 478 -30.52 -6.74 23.91
C LEU A 478 -31.84 -6.19 24.45
N LYS A 479 -32.95 -6.36 23.71
CA LYS A 479 -34.29 -5.93 24.14
C LYS A 479 -34.71 -6.52 25.49
N GLN A 480 -34.28 -7.73 25.83
CA GLN A 480 -34.58 -8.34 27.13
C GLN A 480 -33.99 -7.58 28.33
N TYR A 481 -32.92 -6.79 28.10
CA TYR A 481 -32.29 -5.97 29.13
C TYR A 481 -32.90 -4.57 29.23
N GLY A 482 -33.84 -4.22 28.35
CA GLY A 482 -34.44 -2.88 28.30
C GLY A 482 -33.47 -1.79 27.85
N VAL A 483 -32.39 -2.15 27.14
CA VAL A 483 -31.41 -1.22 26.60
C VAL A 483 -31.56 -1.15 25.08
N PRO A 484 -31.87 0.03 24.49
CA PRO A 484 -31.98 0.19 23.05
C PRO A 484 -30.62 0.00 22.36
N LEU A 485 -30.64 -0.61 21.17
CA LEU A 485 -29.50 -0.73 20.27
C LEU A 485 -29.65 0.29 19.15
N THR A 486 -28.66 1.16 18.99
CA THR A 486 -28.52 2.03 17.83
C THR A 486 -27.42 1.52 16.91
N HIS A 487 -27.64 1.62 15.60
CA HIS A 487 -26.79 1.01 14.59
C HIS A 487 -26.80 1.78 13.26
N LEU A 488 -25.94 1.37 12.31
CA LEU A 488 -25.76 2.03 11.02
C LEU A 488 -26.65 1.50 9.87
N LYS A 489 -27.62 0.62 10.16
CA LYS A 489 -28.59 0.15 9.16
C LYS A 489 -29.71 1.17 8.95
N ASN A 490 -29.98 1.47 7.69
CA ASN A 490 -30.98 2.43 7.25
C ASN A 490 -32.34 1.76 7.04
N ARG A 491 -33.40 2.58 6.93
CA ARG A 491 -34.76 2.09 6.64
C ARG A 491 -34.88 1.41 5.28
N ASP A 492 -34.02 1.75 4.33
CA ASP A 492 -33.94 1.15 2.99
C ASP A 492 -32.96 -0.06 2.95
N GLU A 493 -32.58 -0.59 4.11
CA GLU A 493 -31.64 -1.71 4.31
C GLU A 493 -30.20 -1.45 3.85
N THR A 494 -29.90 -0.25 3.35
CA THR A 494 -28.51 0.17 3.15
C THR A 494 -27.83 0.39 4.49
N TRP A 495 -26.49 0.45 4.48
CA TRP A 495 -25.72 0.67 5.70
C TRP A 495 -24.84 1.89 5.55
N ASP A 496 -25.08 2.90 6.41
CA ASP A 496 -24.28 4.12 6.50
C ASP A 496 -22.79 3.81 6.72
N ARG A 497 -22.48 2.65 7.32
CA ARG A 497 -21.12 2.12 7.47
C ARG A 497 -20.32 2.16 6.17
N TRP A 498 -20.94 1.87 5.03
CA TRP A 498 -20.22 1.80 3.75
C TRP A 498 -19.62 3.13 3.36
N GLN A 499 -20.33 4.21 3.61
CA GLN A 499 -19.81 5.51 3.27
C GLN A 499 -18.57 5.84 4.12
N LEU A 500 -18.61 5.65 5.45
CA LEU A 500 -17.42 5.78 6.30
C LEU A 500 -16.26 4.87 5.85
N TYR A 501 -16.57 3.64 5.43
CA TYR A 501 -15.58 2.70 4.93
C TYR A 501 -14.81 3.25 3.72
N TRP A 502 -15.51 3.81 2.74
CA TRP A 502 -14.90 4.38 1.53
C TRP A 502 -14.23 5.73 1.77
N GLU A 503 -14.65 6.47 2.81
CA GLU A 503 -13.99 7.72 3.22
C GLU A 503 -12.64 7.47 3.87
N ILE A 504 -12.56 6.51 4.78
CA ILE A 504 -11.30 6.07 5.38
C ILE A 504 -10.42 5.44 4.30
N TYR A 505 -11.04 4.63 3.45
CA TYR A 505 -10.40 3.75 2.48
C TYR A 505 -9.26 2.98 3.16
N ALA A 506 -9.63 2.13 4.12
CA ALA A 506 -8.68 1.29 4.83
C ALA A 506 -7.98 0.33 3.86
N LYS A 507 -6.63 0.29 3.88
CA LYS A 507 -5.82 -0.54 3.00
C LYS A 507 -5.40 -1.81 3.72
N LYS A 508 -5.65 -2.97 3.10
CA LYS A 508 -4.97 -4.20 3.50
C LYS A 508 -3.49 -4.08 3.14
N HIS A 509 -2.60 -4.23 4.12
CA HIS A 509 -1.16 -4.14 3.89
C HIS A 509 -0.36 -4.88 4.97
N ILE A 510 0.94 -5.02 4.76
CA ILE A 510 1.85 -5.55 5.78
C ILE A 510 2.88 -4.47 6.10
N GLU A 511 3.10 -4.25 7.40
CA GLU A 511 4.14 -3.34 7.87
C GLU A 511 5.26 -4.13 8.57
N PRO A 512 6.52 -4.00 8.12
CA PRO A 512 7.66 -4.63 8.77
C PRO A 512 8.14 -3.79 9.95
N PHE A 513 8.50 -4.47 11.04
CA PHE A 513 9.05 -3.87 12.28
C PHE A 513 10.41 -4.46 12.66
N GLY A 514 10.94 -5.37 11.84
CA GLY A 514 12.24 -6.01 12.01
C GLY A 514 12.32 -7.32 11.23
N ALA A 515 13.48 -7.96 11.20
CA ALA A 515 13.66 -9.26 10.55
C ALA A 515 12.68 -10.29 11.13
N GLY A 516 11.82 -10.86 10.29
CA GLY A 516 10.79 -11.82 10.68
C GLY A 516 9.68 -11.27 11.59
N ASN A 517 9.61 -9.95 11.80
CA ASN A 517 8.58 -9.30 12.62
C ASN A 517 7.76 -8.33 11.77
N TYR A 518 6.52 -8.69 11.49
CA TYR A 518 5.60 -7.91 10.67
C TYR A 518 4.16 -8.02 11.17
N THR A 519 3.37 -7.01 10.85
CA THR A 519 1.93 -7.00 11.12
C THR A 519 1.13 -6.96 9.83
N VAL A 520 0.10 -7.81 9.71
CA VAL A 520 -0.87 -7.74 8.62
C VAL A 520 -2.02 -6.81 9.01
N ASN A 521 -2.11 -5.64 8.40
CA ASN A 521 -3.25 -4.74 8.56
C ASN A 521 -4.40 -5.16 7.65
N THR A 522 -5.59 -5.28 8.21
CA THR A 522 -6.85 -5.56 7.50
C THR A 522 -7.49 -4.27 7.01
N ALA A 523 -8.31 -4.35 5.97
CA ALA A 523 -9.08 -3.23 5.47
C ALA A 523 -10.31 -2.89 6.34
N ASN A 524 -10.33 -3.25 7.63
CA ASN A 524 -11.41 -2.91 8.56
C ASN A 524 -10.93 -1.79 9.48
N PHE A 525 -11.81 -0.83 9.78
CA PHE A 525 -11.55 0.14 10.85
C PHE A 525 -11.90 -0.44 12.22
N ASN A 526 -11.27 0.08 13.27
CA ASN A 526 -11.47 -0.38 14.63
C ASN A 526 -12.76 0.21 15.24
N SER A 527 -13.31 -0.45 16.25
CA SER A 527 -14.56 -0.03 16.89
C SER A 527 -14.49 1.37 17.49
N GLY A 528 -13.36 1.74 18.09
CA GLY A 528 -13.15 3.05 18.67
C GLY A 528 -13.24 4.20 17.66
N TYR A 529 -12.63 4.01 16.50
CA TYR A 529 -12.65 5.00 15.43
C TYR A 529 -14.02 5.14 14.78
N GLY A 530 -14.71 4.02 14.57
CA GLY A 530 -16.08 4.04 14.08
C GLY A 530 -17.00 4.80 15.05
N ALA A 531 -16.85 4.57 16.36
CA ALA A 531 -17.61 5.24 17.40
C ALA A 531 -17.44 6.77 17.38
N ILE A 532 -16.20 7.26 17.25
CA ILE A 532 -15.91 8.70 17.14
C ILE A 532 -16.70 9.30 15.98
N ASN A 533 -16.66 8.65 14.82
CA ASN A 533 -17.39 9.11 13.64
C ASN A 533 -18.91 9.06 13.84
N VAL A 534 -19.45 8.07 14.57
CA VAL A 534 -20.88 8.01 14.87
C VAL A 534 -21.30 9.15 15.80
N LEU A 535 -20.57 9.39 16.89
CA LEU A 535 -20.87 10.45 17.85
C LEU A 535 -20.84 11.84 17.20
N LEU A 536 -19.89 12.09 16.31
CA LEU A 536 -19.73 13.36 15.60
C LEU A 536 -20.83 13.68 14.56
N ARG A 537 -21.78 12.76 14.35
CA ARG A 537 -23.01 13.03 13.57
C ARG A 537 -24.07 13.74 14.39
N TYR A 538 -24.01 13.59 15.72
CA TYR A 538 -24.98 14.15 16.63
C TYR A 538 -24.61 15.58 17.03
N PRO A 539 -25.58 16.44 17.37
CA PRO A 539 -25.34 17.83 17.75
C PRO A 539 -24.79 17.96 19.18
N ILE A 540 -23.62 17.37 19.43
CA ILE A 540 -22.90 17.43 20.71
C ILE A 540 -22.16 18.76 20.87
N GLU A 541 -22.12 19.28 22.10
CA GLU A 541 -21.39 20.52 22.42
C GLU A 541 -19.88 20.29 22.41
N GLU A 542 -19.42 19.18 23.01
CA GLU A 542 -18.00 18.81 23.09
C GLU A 542 -17.89 17.27 23.06
N LEU A 543 -16.92 16.76 22.31
CA LEU A 543 -16.47 15.37 22.36
C LEU A 543 -15.05 15.30 22.92
N HIS A 544 -14.92 14.89 24.16
CA HIS A 544 -13.63 14.57 24.74
C HIS A 544 -13.22 13.14 24.42
N ILE A 545 -12.08 12.95 23.77
CA ILE A 545 -11.57 11.63 23.38
C ILE A 545 -10.35 11.31 24.25
N THR A 546 -10.45 10.23 25.02
CA THR A 546 -9.37 9.75 25.89
C THR A 546 -9.34 8.22 25.98
N GLY A 547 -8.21 7.64 26.37
CA GLY A 547 -8.03 6.18 26.41
C GLY A 547 -8.00 5.53 25.02
N ILE A 548 -7.79 6.33 23.97
CA ILE A 548 -7.62 5.89 22.57
C ILE A 548 -6.22 6.26 22.12
N ASP A 549 -5.53 5.31 21.49
CA ASP A 549 -4.24 5.55 20.85
C ASP A 549 -4.07 4.76 19.55
N PHE A 550 -5.16 4.25 18.96
CA PHE A 550 -5.12 3.44 17.73
C PHE A 550 -4.20 2.21 17.85
N TYR A 551 -4.18 1.55 19.01
CA TYR A 551 -3.22 0.49 19.34
C TYR A 551 -1.79 1.00 19.18
N ASN A 552 -1.48 2.05 19.96
CA ASN A 552 -0.22 2.78 19.94
C ASN A 552 0.23 3.16 18.52
N MET A 553 -0.67 3.83 17.80
CA MET A 553 -0.49 4.31 16.44
C MET A 553 -0.24 3.19 15.43
N GLY A 554 -0.78 1.99 15.66
CA GLY A 554 -0.57 0.81 14.82
C GLY A 554 0.83 0.20 14.95
N ILE A 555 1.50 0.38 16.08
CA ILE A 555 2.76 -0.31 16.39
C ILE A 555 2.41 -1.70 16.97
N PRO A 556 3.17 -2.77 16.65
CA PRO A 556 2.95 -4.09 17.25
C PRO A 556 3.09 -4.04 18.76
N GLN A 557 2.17 -4.71 19.43
CA GLN A 557 1.96 -4.71 20.85
C GLN A 557 1.44 -6.08 21.32
N THR A 558 1.82 -6.46 22.54
CA THR A 558 1.11 -7.52 23.27
C THR A 558 -0.30 -7.04 23.66
N GLN A 559 -1.16 -7.96 24.08
CA GLN A 559 -2.51 -7.58 24.52
C GLN A 559 -2.46 -6.61 25.71
N GLU A 560 -1.53 -6.82 26.64
CA GLU A 560 -1.32 -5.98 27.82
C GLU A 560 -0.80 -4.58 27.48
N GLN A 561 -0.16 -4.43 26.31
CA GLN A 561 0.28 -3.13 25.80
C GLN A 561 -0.84 -2.37 25.08
N LYS A 562 -1.86 -3.08 24.57
CA LYS A 562 -3.04 -2.48 23.91
C LYS A 562 -4.17 -2.15 24.88
N TYR A 563 -4.32 -2.98 25.91
CA TYR A 563 -5.49 -2.97 26.78
C TYR A 563 -5.06 -3.03 28.24
N ASN A 564 -5.83 -2.35 29.09
CA ASN A 564 -5.74 -2.52 30.54
C ASN A 564 -5.88 -4.02 30.94
N PRO A 565 -5.14 -4.52 31.95
CA PRO A 565 -5.21 -5.92 32.36
C PRO A 565 -6.61 -6.45 32.71
N ALA A 566 -7.48 -5.63 33.30
CA ALA A 566 -8.85 -6.03 33.61
C ALA A 566 -9.72 -6.13 32.34
N TYR A 567 -9.44 -5.34 31.31
CA TYR A 567 -10.03 -5.53 29.98
C TYR A 567 -9.65 -6.91 29.43
N VAL A 568 -8.36 -7.26 29.47
CA VAL A 568 -7.87 -8.57 29.01
C VAL A 568 -8.49 -9.72 29.83
N GLN A 569 -8.67 -9.54 31.14
CA GLN A 569 -9.32 -10.54 31.99
C GLN A 569 -10.78 -10.79 31.60
N ASN A 570 -11.53 -9.73 31.30
CA ASN A 570 -12.96 -9.83 31.00
C ASN A 570 -13.25 -10.35 29.58
N PHE A 571 -12.39 -10.04 28.62
CA PHE A 571 -12.59 -10.41 27.21
C PHE A 571 -11.67 -11.55 26.72
N GLY A 572 -10.79 -12.06 27.58
CA GLY A 572 -10.00 -13.26 27.36
C GLY A 572 -8.58 -13.05 26.80
N LYS A 573 -7.73 -14.06 27.01
CA LYS A 573 -6.32 -14.11 26.54
C LYS A 573 -6.09 -15.03 25.33
N GLU A 574 -6.86 -16.11 25.20
CA GLU A 574 -6.61 -17.19 24.25
C GLU A 574 -7.64 -17.23 23.11
N GLY A 575 -7.17 -17.29 21.86
CA GLY A 575 -7.99 -17.79 20.74
C GLY A 575 -8.84 -16.78 19.96
N THR A 576 -8.26 -15.61 19.64
CA THR A 576 -8.74 -14.49 18.77
C THR A 576 -9.78 -13.52 19.37
N PRO A 577 -9.63 -12.18 19.15
CA PRO A 577 -8.66 -11.43 18.30
C PRO A 577 -8.03 -10.22 19.07
N TYR A 578 -6.76 -10.13 19.45
CA TYR A 578 -5.53 -10.45 18.73
C TYR A 578 -4.41 -10.60 19.78
N GLY A 579 -3.83 -11.79 19.92
CA GLY A 579 -2.49 -11.96 20.53
C GLY A 579 -1.44 -11.11 19.79
N PRO A 580 -0.12 -11.25 20.07
CA PRO A 580 0.89 -10.40 19.45
C PRO A 580 0.71 -10.33 17.91
N ASP A 581 0.74 -9.10 17.41
CA ASP A 581 0.15 -8.56 16.19
C ASP A 581 0.42 -9.26 14.87
N ARG A 582 -0.15 -10.44 14.63
CA ARG A 582 -0.18 -10.95 13.26
C ARG A 582 -1.21 -10.24 12.40
N ILE A 583 -2.32 -9.77 12.98
CA ILE A 583 -3.40 -9.12 12.23
C ILE A 583 -3.93 -7.91 13.02
N LEU A 584 -3.98 -6.73 12.41
CA LEU A 584 -4.56 -5.50 12.99
C LEU A 584 -5.65 -4.92 12.09
N HIS A 585 -6.45 -4.01 12.63
CA HIS A 585 -7.20 -3.04 11.81
C HIS A 585 -6.20 -2.09 11.14
N ASP A 586 -6.53 -1.51 9.98
CA ASP A 586 -5.68 -0.50 9.35
C ASP A 586 -5.70 0.80 10.15
N GLN A 587 -4.80 0.90 11.14
CA GLN A 587 -4.70 2.06 12.02
C GLN A 587 -4.20 3.28 11.25
N LEU A 588 -3.29 3.12 10.29
CA LEU A 588 -2.73 4.23 9.54
C LEU A 588 -3.78 4.90 8.65
N GLY A 589 -4.66 4.14 7.99
CA GLY A 589 -5.80 4.70 7.26
C GLY A 589 -6.75 5.49 8.14
N GLN A 590 -7.06 4.95 9.33
CA GLN A 590 -7.93 5.62 10.31
C GLN A 590 -7.31 6.90 10.87
N ILE A 591 -6.02 6.86 11.24
CA ILE A 591 -5.27 8.02 11.74
C ILE A 591 -5.16 9.08 10.66
N ASN A 592 -4.86 8.68 9.42
CA ASN A 592 -4.78 9.59 8.28
C ASN A 592 -6.10 10.35 8.08
N HIS A 593 -7.23 9.63 8.06
CA HIS A 593 -8.56 10.24 7.95
C HIS A 593 -8.89 11.08 9.20
N PHE A 594 -8.55 10.61 10.41
CA PHE A 594 -8.80 11.37 11.64
C PHE A 594 -8.07 12.71 11.64
N LYS A 595 -6.77 12.68 11.38
CA LYS A 595 -5.87 13.84 11.44
C LYS A 595 -6.17 14.84 10.32
N ASN A 596 -6.40 14.36 9.11
CA ASN A 596 -6.49 15.23 7.93
C ASN A 596 -7.93 15.59 7.53
N THR A 597 -8.92 14.81 7.98
CA THR A 597 -10.32 15.00 7.60
C THR A 597 -11.18 15.33 8.82
N VAL A 598 -11.13 14.54 9.88
CA VAL A 598 -12.07 14.72 11.02
C VAL A 598 -11.69 15.93 11.87
N LEU A 599 -10.45 16.00 12.37
CA LEU A 599 -10.01 17.08 13.26
C LEU A 599 -10.11 18.49 12.62
N PRO A 600 -9.71 18.71 11.36
CA PRO A 600 -9.78 20.06 10.78
C PRO A 600 -11.21 20.55 10.51
N ASN A 601 -12.19 19.65 10.45
CA ASN A 601 -13.59 19.97 10.16
C ASN A 601 -14.48 19.98 11.42
N ARG A 602 -13.91 19.84 12.62
CA ARG A 602 -14.63 19.78 13.90
C ARG A 602 -13.87 20.50 15.01
N ASP A 603 -14.42 21.62 15.45
CA ASP A 603 -13.92 22.43 16.56
C ASP A 603 -14.36 21.90 17.94
N ASN A 604 -15.42 21.09 17.98
CA ASN A 604 -15.95 20.50 19.21
C ASN A 604 -15.20 19.26 19.70
N ILE A 605 -14.02 18.92 19.15
CA ILE A 605 -13.22 17.76 19.58
C ILE A 605 -12.14 18.21 20.57
N LYS A 606 -12.12 17.62 21.77
CA LYS A 606 -11.07 17.79 22.78
C LYS A 606 -10.27 16.50 22.94
N LEU A 607 -9.01 16.49 22.51
CA LEU A 607 -8.10 15.35 22.72
C LEU A 607 -7.34 15.50 24.04
N ASP A 608 -7.03 14.38 24.70
CA ASP A 608 -6.01 14.40 25.75
C ASP A 608 -4.60 14.66 25.18
N LYS A 609 -3.69 15.07 26.08
CA LYS A 609 -2.32 15.45 25.72
C LYS A 609 -1.52 14.28 25.13
N TYR A 610 -1.76 13.05 25.59
CA TYR A 610 -1.02 11.88 25.13
C TYR A 610 -1.33 11.58 23.66
N LEU A 611 -2.63 11.51 23.32
CA LEU A 611 -3.08 11.28 21.96
C LEU A 611 -2.65 12.41 21.02
N MET A 612 -2.78 13.66 21.45
CA MET A 612 -2.34 14.82 20.68
C MET A 612 -0.83 14.78 20.36
N ASN A 613 0.01 14.41 21.32
CA ASN A 613 1.45 14.30 21.10
C ASN A 613 1.80 13.19 20.09
N LYS A 614 1.13 12.04 20.18
CA LYS A 614 1.36 10.91 19.27
C LYS A 614 0.92 11.23 17.83
N LEU A 615 -0.23 11.89 17.66
CA LEU A 615 -0.74 12.32 16.34
C LEU A 615 0.18 13.33 15.64
N ASN A 616 0.97 14.08 16.41
CA ASN A 616 1.91 15.08 15.91
C ASN A 616 3.37 14.61 15.95
N SER A 617 3.64 13.32 16.14
CA SER A 617 5.00 12.80 16.18
C SER A 617 5.60 12.59 14.78
N ASP A 618 6.89 12.89 14.62
CA ASP A 618 7.62 12.68 13.36
C ASP A 618 7.58 11.22 12.90
N LEU A 619 7.67 10.29 13.86
CA LEU A 619 7.56 8.86 13.60
C LEU A 619 6.23 8.49 12.92
N LEU A 620 5.12 9.06 13.39
CA LEU A 620 3.81 8.82 12.78
C LEU A 620 3.74 9.46 11.39
N GLU A 621 4.24 10.68 11.23
CA GLU A 621 4.21 11.36 9.93
C GLU A 621 4.98 10.57 8.86
N HIS A 622 6.17 10.08 9.19
CA HIS A 622 6.95 9.21 8.31
C HIS A 622 6.18 7.94 7.91
N ARG A 623 5.46 7.32 8.87
CA ARG A 623 4.63 6.14 8.60
C ARG A 623 3.42 6.46 7.73
N LEU A 624 2.78 7.62 7.92
CA LEU A 624 1.68 8.07 7.08
C LEU A 624 2.14 8.32 5.63
N GLU A 625 3.32 8.91 5.44
CA GLU A 625 3.91 9.09 4.10
C GLU A 625 4.16 7.76 3.39
N LYS A 626 4.70 6.77 4.11
CA LYS A 626 4.84 5.41 3.58
C LYS A 626 3.48 4.78 3.26
N TYR A 627 2.49 4.97 4.13
CA TYR A 627 1.13 4.44 3.95
C TYR A 627 0.44 5.03 2.71
N LYS A 628 0.59 6.33 2.42
CA LYS A 628 0.02 6.98 1.22
C LYS A 628 0.47 6.30 -0.07
N LYS A 629 1.74 5.88 -0.13
CA LYS A 629 2.34 5.15 -1.27
C LYS A 629 1.74 3.75 -1.49
N LEU A 630 1.11 3.14 -0.49
CA LEU A 630 0.53 1.79 -0.60
C LEU A 630 -0.71 1.74 -1.52
N PRO A 631 -0.95 0.62 -2.23
CA PRO A 631 -2.11 0.41 -3.09
C PRO A 631 -3.44 0.59 -2.35
N LYS A 632 -4.35 1.32 -2.97
CA LYS A 632 -5.79 1.14 -2.75
C LYS A 632 -6.24 0.00 -3.66
N PHE A 633 -6.72 -1.11 -3.09
CA PHE A 633 -7.18 -2.27 -3.85
C PHE A 633 -8.69 -2.18 -4.04
N GLN A 634 -9.20 -2.71 -5.16
CA GLN A 634 -10.64 -2.97 -5.27
C GLN A 634 -11.06 -3.89 -4.13
N HIS A 635 -11.68 -3.29 -3.13
CA HIS A 635 -12.27 -4.03 -2.05
C HIS A 635 -13.66 -4.46 -2.52
N THR A 636 -13.88 -5.76 -2.62
CA THR A 636 -15.22 -6.27 -2.39
C THR A 636 -15.47 -6.12 -0.90
N THR A 637 -16.14 -5.04 -0.51
CA THR A 637 -16.68 -4.97 0.85
C THR A 637 -17.70 -6.09 1.00
N ARG A 638 -17.60 -6.82 2.11
CA ARG A 638 -18.53 -7.90 2.46
C ARG A 638 -19.86 -7.33 2.90
#